data_AF-A0A521UE09-F1
#
_entry.id   AF-A0A521UE09-F1
#
_cell.length_a   1.000
_cell.length_b   1.000
_cell.length_c   1.000
_cell.angle_alpha   90.00
_cell.angle_beta   90.00
_cell.angle_gamma   90.00
#
_symmetry.space_group_name_H-M   'P 1'
#
loop_
_entity.id
_entity.type
_entity.pdbx_description
1 polymer ?
#
loop_
_entity_poly.entity_id
_entity_poly.type
_entity_poly.pdbx_seq_one_letter_code
_entity_poly.pdbx_strand_id
1 'polypeptide(L)'
;MIAEYELIRNDDAIPEARLRRLGDVMQAIAERHRWTRWVYLERSLELASLAGDLLCAATTLRTMLDEVSRLRALDEVHTRIDRGVGRRADLRRWCNLLRDFHVPHALTTKAKEPSRSGVIEAAYKSLNDYVHPNYGSHLAALFPERAIAGRVILEAAIAVYREFFLLSWSGLEPSPPHERLPPIEHRNVESDSLQVRSVVKPAVDRHLIARYGIDPPKWPPALGRVLSGVRLASELAPSVAESAVPGLFDGLGPLLDAVDAGAFEGTHGERIEHLEAWSHALSLPRSASSWQALATARRLSATLELLAGRIDQGAEPADRLRHTLYAASLALVTAGIKHDMFERAVIREVADSNPLAAMIPARSLLESHAIIATLGDQVRTAWTDFEAKAGAQGVGSVDLDDVDRPIAGFLAGTKGTAETATGWRTRWKALDLTTAVALQASVDKTFGAEPGAQRMYDFFSMVMHGTRCKGVELCAGDYRAYRSHNLYRALLIVGELASGERAMDRNASAATVAAKIDWLAGQLGDYATPDEIRTFIRGAVSRARMDYGIHYSGSGTHDDPFKVSSSLFYHEAFRRLCEQLGFGEYQRTLVGGGSGTLFDRVQHAAGVAWFAVPAVSHRTGTDGPAGVATHEEGPDP
;
A
#
# COMPACT_ATOMS: atom_id res chain seq x y z
N MET A 1 22.69 34.44 -6.39
CA MET A 1 21.86 33.48 -7.15
C MET A 1 20.42 33.38 -6.63
N ILE A 2 20.11 32.74 -5.49
CA ILE A 2 18.71 32.67 -4.99
C ILE A 2 18.13 34.08 -4.76
N ALA A 3 18.87 34.96 -4.08
CA ALA A 3 18.48 36.37 -3.91
C ALA A 3 18.37 37.15 -5.24
N GLU A 4 19.18 36.81 -6.25
CA GLU A 4 19.09 37.44 -7.57
C GLU A 4 17.94 36.91 -8.42
N TYR A 5 17.52 35.66 -8.19
CA TYR A 5 16.39 35.05 -8.88
C TYR A 5 15.05 35.49 -8.25
N GLU A 6 14.96 35.68 -6.94
CA GLU A 6 13.74 36.20 -6.29
C GLU A 6 13.35 37.61 -6.81
N LEU A 7 14.33 38.39 -7.26
CA LEU A 7 14.12 39.64 -8.00
C LEU A 7 13.46 39.41 -9.39
N ILE A 8 13.61 38.23 -9.99
CA ILE A 8 13.09 37.85 -11.32
C ILE A 8 11.66 37.37 -11.30
N ARG A 9 11.24 36.78 -10.18
CA ARG A 9 9.86 36.35 -10.02
C ARG A 9 8.87 37.52 -10.05
N ASN A 10 9.34 38.71 -9.66
CA ASN A 10 8.49 39.86 -9.37
C ASN A 10 8.71 41.04 -10.34
N ASP A 11 9.63 40.94 -11.30
CA ASP A 11 9.99 42.07 -12.18
C ASP A 11 10.06 41.67 -13.67
N ASP A 12 9.14 42.23 -14.47
CA ASP A 12 9.12 42.10 -15.92
C ASP A 12 10.22 42.90 -16.64
N ALA A 13 10.93 43.77 -15.93
CA ALA A 13 11.93 44.68 -16.49
C ALA A 13 13.36 44.11 -16.60
N ILE A 14 13.62 42.86 -16.19
CA ILE A 14 15.00 42.35 -16.15
C ILE A 14 15.62 42.28 -17.55
N PRO A 15 16.78 42.89 -17.81
CA PRO A 15 17.41 42.87 -19.12
C PRO A 15 17.70 41.44 -19.62
N GLU A 16 17.56 41.20 -20.92
CA GLU A 16 17.79 39.88 -21.54
C GLU A 16 19.20 39.36 -21.27
N ALA A 17 20.21 40.24 -21.34
CA ALA A 17 21.60 39.91 -21.02
C ALA A 17 21.80 39.45 -19.57
N ARG A 18 20.93 39.86 -18.64
CA ARG A 18 20.94 39.38 -17.26
C ARG A 18 20.27 38.01 -17.13
N LEU A 19 19.15 37.79 -17.82
CA LEU A 19 18.50 36.46 -17.89
C LEU A 19 19.43 35.40 -18.48
N ARG A 20 20.11 35.72 -19.59
CA ARG A 20 21.07 34.79 -20.22
C ARG A 20 22.19 34.42 -19.26
N ARG A 21 22.88 35.41 -18.66
CA ARG A 21 23.95 35.15 -17.68
C ARG A 21 23.49 34.28 -16.51
N LEU A 22 22.29 34.52 -15.99
CA LEU A 22 21.76 33.71 -14.90
C LEU A 22 21.49 32.27 -15.34
N GLY A 23 20.85 32.12 -16.50
CA GLY A 23 20.57 30.81 -17.07
C GLY A 23 21.85 30.04 -17.34
N ASP A 24 22.90 30.68 -17.87
CA ASP A 24 24.22 30.06 -18.10
C ASP A 24 24.82 29.52 -16.78
N VAL A 25 24.76 30.32 -15.70
CA VAL A 25 25.23 29.89 -14.37
C VAL A 25 24.41 28.70 -13.85
N MET A 26 23.09 28.74 -13.97
CA MET A 26 22.22 27.66 -13.52
C MET A 26 22.36 26.39 -14.39
N GLN A 27 22.60 26.55 -15.68
CA GLN A 27 22.87 25.47 -16.63
C GLN A 27 24.16 24.75 -16.27
N ALA A 28 25.23 25.47 -15.94
CA ALA A 28 26.48 24.86 -15.47
C ALA A 28 26.28 24.01 -14.20
N ILE A 29 25.35 24.40 -13.32
CA ILE A 29 24.96 23.61 -12.14
C ILE A 29 24.15 22.38 -12.57
N ALA A 30 23.19 22.55 -13.49
CA ALA A 30 22.41 21.44 -14.04
C ALA A 30 23.30 20.42 -14.76
N GLU A 31 24.33 20.84 -15.48
CA GLU A 31 25.32 19.97 -16.15
C GLU A 31 26.05 19.06 -15.18
N ARG A 32 26.45 19.59 -14.01
CA ARG A 32 27.13 18.82 -12.97
C ARG A 32 26.24 17.81 -12.25
N HIS A 33 24.92 17.97 -12.32
CA HIS A 33 23.99 17.25 -11.45
C HIS A 33 22.82 16.55 -12.18
N ARG A 34 22.72 16.68 -13.51
CA ARG A 34 21.61 16.12 -14.30
C ARG A 34 21.53 14.60 -14.25
N TRP A 35 22.66 13.93 -14.11
CA TRP A 35 22.75 12.48 -14.03
C TRP A 35 22.38 11.95 -12.65
N THR A 36 22.59 12.74 -11.59
CA THR A 36 22.55 12.25 -10.22
C THR A 36 21.21 11.60 -9.89
N ARG A 37 20.11 12.30 -10.19
CA ARG A 37 18.78 11.79 -9.90
C ARG A 37 18.42 10.55 -10.75
N TRP A 38 18.81 10.58 -12.02
CA TRP A 38 18.63 9.46 -12.95
C TRP A 38 19.31 8.19 -12.43
N VAL A 39 20.58 8.28 -12.00
CA VAL A 39 21.36 7.13 -11.52
C VAL A 39 20.71 6.46 -10.30
N TYR A 40 20.16 7.23 -9.35
CA TYR A 40 19.43 6.63 -8.21
C TYR A 40 18.12 5.95 -8.62
N LEU A 41 17.43 6.48 -9.62
CA LEU A 41 16.20 5.88 -10.15
C LEU A 41 16.49 4.62 -10.96
N GLU A 42 17.50 4.66 -11.82
CA GLU A 42 17.97 3.51 -12.59
C GLU A 42 18.45 2.39 -11.67
N ARG A 43 19.21 2.73 -10.64
CA ARG A 43 19.62 1.77 -9.60
C ARG A 43 18.43 1.11 -8.89
N SER A 44 17.39 1.89 -8.57
CA SER A 44 16.15 1.35 -7.99
C SER A 44 15.43 0.42 -8.97
N LEU A 45 15.41 0.77 -10.26
CA LEU A 45 14.83 -0.08 -11.30
C LEU A 45 15.61 -1.40 -11.47
N GLU A 46 16.95 -1.35 -11.41
CA GLU A 46 17.80 -2.53 -11.44
C GLU A 46 17.56 -3.43 -10.21
N LEU A 47 17.52 -2.84 -9.00
CA LEU A 47 17.16 -3.57 -7.78
C LEU A 47 15.77 -4.21 -7.85
N ALA A 48 14.79 -3.45 -8.35
CA ALA A 48 13.44 -3.96 -8.52
C ALA A 48 13.41 -5.10 -9.55
N SER A 49 14.15 -4.98 -10.65
CA SER A 49 14.24 -6.03 -11.67
C SER A 49 14.90 -7.30 -11.14
N LEU A 50 16.01 -7.17 -10.42
CA LEU A 50 16.71 -8.29 -9.78
C LEU A 50 15.85 -8.98 -8.72
N ALA A 51 15.07 -8.20 -7.97
CA ALA A 51 14.14 -8.71 -6.96
C ALA A 51 12.79 -9.17 -7.53
N GLY A 52 12.58 -9.03 -8.85
CA GLY A 52 11.28 -9.22 -9.50
C GLY A 52 10.16 -8.34 -8.99
N ASP A 53 10.48 -7.22 -8.35
CA ASP A 53 9.54 -6.35 -7.68
C ASP A 53 8.79 -5.47 -8.68
N LEU A 54 7.77 -6.04 -9.33
CA LEU A 54 6.98 -5.38 -10.37
C LEU A 54 6.30 -4.09 -9.85
N LEU A 55 5.87 -4.09 -8.59
CA LEU A 55 5.21 -2.95 -7.98
C LEU A 55 6.21 -1.80 -7.74
N CYS A 56 7.38 -2.11 -7.17
CA CYS A 56 8.46 -1.13 -7.02
C CYS A 56 8.92 -0.60 -8.39
N ALA A 57 9.20 -1.51 -9.35
CA ALA A 57 9.62 -1.15 -10.71
C ALA A 57 8.63 -0.18 -11.36
N ALA A 58 7.34 -0.46 -11.26
CA ALA A 58 6.30 0.39 -11.84
C ALA A 58 6.22 1.78 -11.15
N THR A 59 6.39 1.87 -9.82
CA THR A 59 6.47 3.18 -9.13
C THR A 59 7.74 3.97 -9.46
N THR A 60 8.87 3.27 -9.65
CA THR A 60 10.14 3.85 -10.08
C THR A 60 10.05 4.34 -11.51
N LEU A 61 9.52 3.55 -12.45
CA LEU A 61 9.29 3.96 -13.83
C LEU A 61 8.34 5.15 -13.95
N ARG A 62 7.29 5.20 -13.12
CA ARG A 62 6.41 6.38 -13.04
C ARG A 62 7.20 7.63 -12.67
N THR A 63 8.11 7.51 -11.70
CA THR A 63 9.00 8.59 -11.28
C THR A 63 10.01 8.96 -12.38
N MET A 64 10.51 7.97 -13.13
CA MET A 64 11.39 8.21 -14.28
C MET A 64 10.67 8.91 -15.44
N LEU A 65 9.39 8.61 -15.71
CA LEU A 65 8.59 9.34 -16.70
C LEU A 65 8.45 10.83 -16.34
N ASP A 66 8.25 11.13 -15.06
CA ASP A 66 8.24 12.51 -14.54
C ASP A 66 9.62 13.17 -14.65
N GLU A 67 10.71 12.43 -14.44
CA GLU A 67 12.08 12.90 -14.66
C GLU A 67 12.32 13.23 -16.13
N VAL A 68 12.08 12.29 -17.05
CA VAL A 68 12.31 12.49 -18.48
C VAL A 68 11.47 13.64 -19.01
N SER A 69 10.19 13.75 -18.60
CA SER A 69 9.33 14.87 -19.03
C SER A 69 9.92 16.24 -18.66
N ARG A 70 10.51 16.35 -17.46
CA ARG A 70 11.18 17.58 -17.00
C ARG A 70 12.46 17.84 -17.76
N LEU A 71 13.29 16.81 -17.95
CA LEU A 71 14.54 16.91 -18.70
C LEU A 71 14.29 17.29 -20.17
N ARG A 72 13.27 16.70 -20.83
CA ARG A 72 12.86 17.05 -22.20
C ARG A 72 12.41 18.51 -22.29
N ALA A 73 11.56 18.95 -21.36
CA ALA A 73 11.11 20.35 -21.33
C ALA A 73 12.28 21.34 -21.16
N LEU A 74 13.30 20.98 -20.39
CA LEU A 74 14.51 21.79 -20.23
C LEU A 74 15.36 21.77 -21.51
N ASP A 75 15.60 20.59 -22.07
CA ASP A 75 16.43 20.34 -23.25
C ASP A 75 15.89 21.04 -24.51
N GLU A 76 14.57 21.00 -24.72
CA GLU A 76 13.88 21.67 -25.82
C GLU A 76 14.01 23.20 -25.75
N VAL A 77 13.95 23.78 -24.55
CA VAL A 77 14.10 25.23 -24.38
C VAL A 77 15.56 25.63 -24.54
N HIS A 78 16.48 24.89 -23.94
CA HIS A 78 17.93 25.11 -24.06
C HIS A 78 18.38 25.05 -25.52
N THR A 79 17.99 24.00 -26.26
CA THR A 79 18.32 23.82 -27.68
C THR A 79 17.83 24.98 -28.55
N ARG A 80 16.65 25.55 -28.26
CA ARG A 80 16.14 26.73 -28.99
C ARG A 80 16.94 27.99 -28.69
N ILE A 81 17.36 28.18 -27.44
CA ILE A 81 18.22 29.30 -27.03
C ILE A 81 19.60 29.20 -27.69
N ASP A 82 20.21 28.01 -27.69
CA ASP A 82 21.53 27.75 -28.28
C ASP A 82 21.54 27.97 -29.80
N ARG A 83 20.45 27.60 -30.48
CA ARG A 83 20.27 27.87 -31.92
C ARG A 83 19.99 29.33 -32.25
N GLY A 84 19.92 30.22 -31.27
CA GLY A 84 19.61 31.64 -31.46
C GLY A 84 18.15 31.91 -31.86
N VAL A 85 17.26 30.91 -31.73
CA VAL A 85 15.82 31.02 -32.07
C VAL A 85 14.97 31.37 -30.84
N GLY A 86 15.55 31.27 -29.64
CA GLY A 86 14.86 31.56 -28.37
C GLY A 86 14.54 33.04 -28.20
N ARG A 87 13.28 33.34 -27.83
CA ARG A 87 12.85 34.70 -27.47
C ARG A 87 13.13 34.98 -25.98
N ARG A 88 12.98 36.23 -25.54
CA ARG A 88 12.99 36.61 -24.11
C ARG A 88 12.11 35.71 -23.23
N ALA A 89 10.94 35.30 -23.75
CA ALA A 89 10.05 34.36 -23.08
C ALA A 89 10.66 32.96 -22.87
N ASP A 90 11.45 32.48 -23.85
CA ASP A 90 12.16 31.20 -23.75
C ASP A 90 13.31 31.28 -22.73
N LEU A 91 14.06 32.38 -22.70
CA LEU A 91 15.09 32.62 -21.68
C LEU A 91 14.51 32.62 -20.26
N ARG A 92 13.35 33.27 -20.08
CA ARG A 92 12.64 33.23 -18.80
C ARG A 92 12.15 31.81 -18.46
N ARG A 93 11.53 31.12 -19.44
CA ARG A 93 11.09 29.72 -19.24
C ARG A 93 12.25 28.83 -18.86
N TRP A 94 13.39 28.95 -19.52
CA TRP A 94 14.62 28.21 -19.21
C TRP A 94 15.12 28.47 -17.80
N CYS A 95 15.24 29.73 -17.39
CA CYS A 95 15.61 30.08 -16.02
C CYS A 95 14.63 29.50 -14.98
N ASN A 96 13.32 29.53 -15.28
CA ASN A 96 12.30 28.95 -14.39
C ASN A 96 12.46 27.42 -14.28
N LEU A 97 12.66 26.72 -15.40
CA LEU A 97 12.86 25.27 -15.41
C LEU A 97 14.15 24.87 -14.67
N LEU A 98 15.27 25.58 -14.94
CA LEU A 98 16.53 25.35 -14.24
C LEU A 98 16.40 25.54 -12.73
N ARG A 99 15.70 26.60 -12.31
CA ARG A 99 15.38 26.80 -10.89
C ARG A 99 14.54 25.64 -10.35
N ASP A 100 13.43 25.35 -11.01
CA ASP A 100 12.44 24.38 -10.54
C ASP A 100 13.05 22.98 -10.44
N PHE A 101 14.00 22.63 -11.30
CA PHE A 101 14.58 21.29 -11.36
C PHE A 101 15.95 21.15 -10.68
N HIS A 102 16.74 22.23 -10.58
CA HIS A 102 18.13 22.14 -10.13
C HIS A 102 18.53 23.08 -8.99
N VAL A 103 17.67 24.01 -8.55
CA VAL A 103 17.97 24.92 -7.43
C VAL A 103 17.19 24.51 -6.17
N PRO A 104 17.83 24.38 -4.98
CA PRO A 104 17.11 24.06 -3.74
C PRO A 104 16.05 25.12 -3.42
N HIS A 105 14.87 24.72 -2.93
CA HIS A 105 13.78 25.64 -2.56
C HIS A 105 13.46 25.59 -1.07
N ALA A 106 12.98 26.70 -0.53
CA ALA A 106 12.30 26.74 0.77
C ALA A 106 10.98 25.91 0.71
N LEU A 107 10.52 25.42 1.85
CA LEU A 107 9.48 24.39 2.03
C LEU A 107 8.03 24.80 1.68
N THR A 108 7.78 25.65 0.67
CA THR A 108 6.49 26.38 0.59
C THR A 108 5.61 26.13 -0.65
N THR A 109 5.94 25.19 -1.54
CA THR A 109 5.07 24.88 -2.69
C THR A 109 4.65 23.42 -2.68
N LYS A 110 3.34 23.17 -2.82
CA LYS A 110 2.79 21.84 -3.14
C LYS A 110 3.52 21.25 -4.35
N ALA A 111 3.66 19.93 -4.39
CA ALA A 111 4.25 19.27 -5.56
C ALA A 111 3.45 19.65 -6.82
N LYS A 112 4.15 20.08 -7.86
CA LYS A 112 3.55 20.36 -9.16
C LYS A 112 3.95 19.23 -10.11
N GLU A 113 2.97 18.53 -10.64
CA GLU A 113 3.22 17.51 -11.66
C GLU A 113 3.80 18.15 -12.93
N PRO A 114 4.77 17.49 -13.58
CA PRO A 114 5.24 17.91 -14.88
C PRO A 114 4.16 17.72 -15.93
N SER A 115 4.12 18.61 -16.92
CA SER A 115 3.29 18.40 -18.11
C SER A 115 3.88 17.25 -18.94
N ARG A 116 3.04 16.27 -19.27
CA ARG A 116 3.40 15.10 -20.08
C ARG A 116 2.67 15.17 -21.42
N SER A 117 3.24 14.55 -22.46
CA SER A 117 2.59 14.46 -23.77
C SER A 117 3.05 13.23 -24.54
N GLY A 118 2.30 12.85 -25.57
CA GLY A 118 2.66 11.75 -26.47
C GLY A 118 2.85 10.41 -25.75
N VAL A 119 3.95 9.73 -26.06
CA VAL A 119 4.26 8.38 -25.55
C VAL A 119 4.44 8.35 -24.03
N ILE A 120 5.01 9.42 -23.44
CA ILE A 120 5.21 9.51 -21.99
C ILE A 120 3.85 9.52 -21.26
N GLU A 121 2.90 10.33 -21.73
CA GLU A 121 1.56 10.42 -21.11
C GLU A 121 0.81 9.08 -21.24
N ALA A 122 0.94 8.39 -22.37
CA ALA A 122 0.34 7.07 -22.56
C ALA A 122 0.93 6.04 -21.59
N ALA A 123 2.27 5.94 -21.51
CA ALA A 123 2.94 5.04 -20.58
C ALA A 123 2.62 5.37 -19.12
N TYR A 124 2.54 6.67 -18.77
CA TYR A 124 2.21 7.13 -17.43
C TYR A 124 0.79 6.71 -17.02
N LYS A 125 -0.19 6.83 -17.93
CA LYS A 125 -1.56 6.35 -17.70
C LYS A 125 -1.60 4.84 -17.49
N SER A 126 -0.98 4.07 -18.39
CA SER A 126 -0.93 2.61 -18.27
C SER A 126 -0.28 2.15 -16.96
N LEU A 127 0.82 2.79 -16.54
CA LEU A 127 1.44 2.51 -15.25
C LEU A 127 0.52 2.90 -14.09
N ASN A 128 -0.17 4.04 -14.16
CA ASN A 128 -1.10 4.47 -13.13
C ASN A 128 -2.26 3.49 -12.96
N ASP A 129 -2.79 2.98 -14.07
CA ASP A 129 -3.76 1.89 -14.08
C ASP A 129 -3.19 0.60 -13.45
N TYR A 130 -1.86 0.48 -13.30
CA TYR A 130 -1.16 -0.67 -12.71
C TYR A 130 -0.68 -0.47 -11.26
N VAL A 131 -0.31 0.75 -10.84
CA VAL A 131 0.24 1.00 -9.48
C VAL A 131 -0.67 1.82 -8.58
N HIS A 132 -1.43 2.74 -9.17
CA HIS A 132 -2.06 3.79 -8.39
C HIS A 132 -3.29 3.21 -7.68
N PRO A 133 -3.42 3.41 -6.37
CA PRO A 133 -4.56 2.87 -5.63
C PRO A 133 -5.91 3.54 -5.97
N ASN A 134 -5.95 4.55 -6.83
CA ASN A 134 -7.16 5.21 -7.33
C ASN A 134 -7.74 4.57 -8.59
N TYR A 135 -6.93 3.73 -9.23
CA TYR A 135 -7.18 3.21 -10.57
C TYR A 135 -7.35 1.68 -10.53
N GLY A 136 -7.68 1.16 -9.33
CA GLY A 136 -8.10 -0.21 -9.03
C GLY A 136 -7.13 -1.31 -9.46
N SER A 137 -5.84 -0.98 -9.48
CA SER A 137 -4.76 -1.84 -9.98
C SER A 137 -4.31 -2.95 -9.04
N HIS A 138 -5.18 -3.35 -8.11
CA HIS A 138 -4.76 -4.13 -6.96
C HIS A 138 -4.69 -5.62 -7.26
N LEU A 139 -5.40 -6.14 -8.27
CA LEU A 139 -5.31 -7.56 -8.63
C LEU A 139 -4.08 -7.90 -9.45
N ALA A 140 -3.44 -6.92 -10.07
CA ALA A 140 -2.11 -7.13 -10.65
C ALA A 140 -1.09 -7.66 -9.63
N ALA A 141 -1.16 -7.17 -8.38
CA ALA A 141 -0.35 -7.70 -7.29
C ALA A 141 -0.73 -9.14 -6.91
N LEU A 142 -1.97 -9.55 -7.21
CA LEU A 142 -2.43 -10.92 -6.99
C LEU A 142 -2.07 -11.86 -8.13
N PHE A 143 -1.97 -11.39 -9.37
CA PHE A 143 -1.74 -12.21 -10.56
C PHE A 143 -0.53 -11.74 -11.38
N PRO A 144 0.68 -11.68 -10.79
CA PRO A 144 1.88 -11.19 -11.45
C PRO A 144 2.28 -12.03 -12.67
N GLU A 145 1.87 -13.30 -12.71
CA GLU A 145 2.11 -14.21 -13.83
C GLU A 145 1.36 -13.83 -15.13
N ARG A 146 0.36 -12.95 -15.04
CA ARG A 146 -0.40 -12.53 -16.22
C ARG A 146 0.42 -11.56 -17.06
N ALA A 147 0.52 -11.85 -18.35
CA ALA A 147 1.35 -11.11 -19.31
C ALA A 147 1.11 -9.58 -19.37
N ILE A 148 -0.06 -9.10 -18.95
CA ILE A 148 -0.43 -7.68 -18.97
C ILE A 148 0.51 -6.86 -18.07
N ALA A 149 0.83 -7.36 -16.88
CA ALA A 149 1.69 -6.67 -15.91
C ALA A 149 3.09 -6.39 -16.47
N GLY A 150 3.75 -7.47 -16.92
CA GLY A 150 5.08 -7.39 -17.53
C GLY A 150 5.09 -6.54 -18.79
N ARG A 151 4.04 -6.62 -19.63
CA ARG A 151 3.92 -5.77 -20.82
C ARG A 151 3.85 -4.28 -20.46
N VAL A 152 2.99 -3.88 -19.52
CA VAL A 152 2.85 -2.47 -19.11
C VAL A 152 4.18 -1.92 -18.59
N ILE A 153 4.88 -2.69 -17.76
CA ILE A 153 6.19 -2.32 -17.20
C ILE A 153 7.24 -2.19 -18.31
N LEU A 154 7.31 -3.16 -19.22
CA LEU A 154 8.27 -3.16 -20.33
C LEU A 154 8.01 -2.00 -21.30
N GLU A 155 6.76 -1.76 -21.69
CA GLU A 155 6.38 -0.65 -22.56
C GLU A 155 6.75 0.70 -21.92
N ALA A 156 6.54 0.84 -20.61
CA ALA A 156 6.93 2.05 -19.90
C ALA A 156 8.46 2.20 -19.81
N ALA A 157 9.21 1.13 -19.56
CA ALA A 157 10.67 1.15 -19.59
C ALA A 157 11.19 1.57 -20.98
N ILE A 158 10.64 1.00 -22.06
CA ILE A 158 10.98 1.40 -23.43
C ILE A 158 10.69 2.88 -23.66
N ALA A 159 9.52 3.37 -23.24
CA ALA A 159 9.15 4.79 -23.36
C ALA A 159 10.13 5.71 -22.61
N VAL A 160 10.45 5.38 -21.35
CA VAL A 160 11.39 6.12 -20.49
C VAL A 160 12.77 6.22 -21.16
N TYR A 161 13.35 5.08 -21.53
CA TYR A 161 14.71 5.06 -22.09
C TYR A 161 14.77 5.67 -23.49
N ARG A 162 13.77 5.42 -24.34
CA ARG A 162 13.70 6.04 -25.66
C ARG A 162 13.69 7.57 -25.57
N GLU A 163 12.85 8.13 -24.71
CA GLU A 163 12.76 9.58 -24.54
C GLU A 163 14.00 10.15 -23.83
N PHE A 164 14.60 9.40 -22.90
CA PHE A 164 15.88 9.78 -22.29
C PHE A 164 17.00 9.88 -23.33
N PHE A 165 17.12 8.91 -24.24
CA PHE A 165 18.14 8.93 -25.29
C PHE A 165 17.91 9.96 -26.39
N LEU A 166 16.76 10.65 -26.40
CA LEU A 166 16.50 11.81 -27.28
C LEU A 166 17.01 13.13 -26.70
N LEU A 167 17.48 13.16 -25.44
CA LEU A 167 18.05 14.36 -24.83
C LEU A 167 19.39 14.69 -25.48
N SER A 168 19.65 15.97 -25.76
CA SER A 168 20.85 16.39 -26.51
C SER A 168 22.17 16.04 -25.83
N TRP A 169 22.12 15.67 -24.54
CA TRP A 169 23.27 15.41 -23.68
C TRP A 169 23.36 13.98 -23.16
N SER A 170 22.40 13.09 -23.49
CA SER A 170 22.39 11.72 -22.97
C SER A 170 23.61 10.88 -23.41
N GLY A 171 24.25 11.26 -24.51
CA GLY A 171 25.50 10.65 -24.99
C GLY A 171 26.78 11.23 -24.38
N LEU A 172 26.67 12.26 -23.52
CA LEU A 172 27.83 12.82 -22.82
C LEU A 172 28.22 11.94 -21.64
N GLU A 173 29.51 11.87 -21.35
CA GLU A 173 30.00 11.14 -20.19
C GLU A 173 29.41 11.74 -18.89
N PRO A 174 28.79 10.93 -18.02
CA PRO A 174 28.24 11.43 -16.78
C PRO A 174 29.37 11.98 -15.89
N SER A 175 29.24 13.23 -15.44
CA SER A 175 30.07 13.72 -14.35
C SER A 175 29.74 12.89 -13.10
N PRO A 176 30.68 12.11 -12.55
CA PRO A 176 30.37 11.12 -11.53
C PRO A 176 29.84 11.84 -10.28
N PRO A 177 28.69 11.42 -9.71
CA PRO A 177 28.37 11.81 -8.34
C PRO A 177 29.46 11.22 -7.43
N HIS A 178 30.27 12.10 -6.86
CA HIS A 178 31.36 11.79 -5.95
C HIS A 178 30.84 11.13 -4.66
N GLU A 179 30.85 9.80 -4.65
CA GLU A 179 31.09 8.83 -3.56
C GLU A 179 30.47 7.52 -4.06
N ARG A 180 31.31 6.59 -4.57
CA ARG A 180 30.92 5.34 -5.24
C ARG A 180 29.69 4.71 -4.58
N LEU A 181 28.54 4.75 -5.26
CA LEU A 181 27.41 3.89 -4.89
C LEU A 181 27.97 2.47 -4.81
N PRO A 182 27.74 1.74 -3.71
CA PRO A 182 28.25 0.38 -3.59
C PRO A 182 27.71 -0.45 -4.77
N PRO A 183 28.37 -1.53 -5.19
CA PRO A 183 27.77 -2.48 -6.13
C PRO A 183 26.36 -2.86 -5.66
N ILE A 184 25.44 -3.06 -6.59
CA ILE A 184 24.16 -3.66 -6.24
C ILE A 184 24.45 -5.08 -5.80
N GLU A 185 24.04 -5.40 -4.57
CA GLU A 185 24.08 -6.75 -4.06
C GLU A 185 22.67 -7.31 -4.11
N HIS A 186 22.52 -8.47 -4.76
CA HIS A 186 21.27 -9.21 -4.70
C HIS A 186 21.12 -9.82 -3.30
N ARG A 187 20.26 -9.20 -2.49
CA ARG A 187 20.00 -9.60 -1.11
C ARG A 187 18.60 -10.19 -0.98
N ASN A 188 18.47 -11.21 -0.15
CA ASN A 188 17.16 -11.64 0.32
C ASN A 188 16.66 -10.69 1.43
N VAL A 189 15.43 -10.88 1.91
CA VAL A 189 14.79 -9.95 2.85
C VAL A 189 15.47 -9.97 4.22
N GLU A 190 15.94 -11.13 4.65
CA GLU A 190 16.70 -11.27 5.89
C GLU A 190 18.03 -10.52 5.81
N SER A 191 18.71 -10.64 4.68
CA SER A 191 19.95 -9.92 4.38
C SER A 191 19.73 -8.42 4.28
N ASP A 192 18.65 -7.96 3.62
CA ASP A 192 18.27 -6.54 3.61
C ASP A 192 17.99 -6.02 5.02
N SER A 193 17.20 -6.75 5.80
CA SER A 193 16.84 -6.39 7.17
C SER A 193 18.06 -6.36 8.08
N LEU A 194 18.95 -7.34 7.93
CA LEU A 194 20.23 -7.40 8.62
C LEU A 194 21.13 -6.23 8.23
N GLN A 195 21.21 -5.90 6.94
CA GLN A 195 21.98 -4.76 6.43
C GLN A 195 21.45 -3.45 7.02
N VAL A 196 20.13 -3.26 7.06
CA VAL A 196 19.53 -2.10 7.70
C VAL A 196 19.85 -2.07 9.20
N ARG A 197 19.65 -3.18 9.91
CA ARG A 197 19.85 -3.26 11.36
C ARG A 197 21.31 -3.07 11.78
N SER A 198 22.25 -3.65 11.05
CA SER A 198 23.66 -3.72 11.43
C SER A 198 24.53 -2.61 10.84
N VAL A 199 24.13 -2.04 9.69
CA VAL A 199 24.93 -1.02 8.99
C VAL A 199 24.19 0.31 8.93
N VAL A 200 23.01 0.34 8.31
CA VAL A 200 22.35 1.60 7.95
C VAL A 200 21.79 2.31 9.18
N LYS A 201 21.00 1.63 10.01
CA LYS A 201 20.40 2.19 11.22
C LYS A 201 21.47 2.73 12.19
N PRO A 202 22.55 2.01 12.53
CA PRO A 202 23.62 2.58 13.37
C PRO A 202 24.28 3.82 12.75
N ALA A 203 24.43 3.89 11.43
CA ALA A 203 24.96 5.08 10.76
C ALA A 203 23.98 6.27 10.86
N VAL A 204 22.68 6.02 10.71
CA VAL A 204 21.62 7.01 10.94
C VAL A 204 21.61 7.46 12.40
N ASP A 205 21.72 6.53 13.36
CA ASP A 205 21.73 6.84 14.80
C ASP A 205 22.89 7.77 15.16
N ARG A 206 24.12 7.44 14.71
CA ARG A 206 25.29 8.30 14.91
C ARG A 206 25.08 9.70 14.34
N HIS A 207 24.46 9.80 13.17
CA HIS A 207 24.16 11.08 12.54
C HIS A 207 23.14 11.89 13.36
N LEU A 208 22.06 11.25 13.84
CA LEU A 208 21.03 11.92 14.65
C LEU A 208 21.58 12.40 15.99
N ILE A 209 22.40 11.58 16.65
CA ILE A 209 23.09 11.95 17.89
C ILE A 209 24.01 13.15 17.64
N ALA A 210 24.87 13.07 16.62
CA ALA A 210 25.84 14.13 16.32
C ALA A 210 25.17 15.45 15.90
N ARG A 211 24.04 15.39 15.17
CA ARG A 211 23.39 16.58 14.62
C ARG A 211 22.37 17.21 15.55
N TYR A 212 21.65 16.40 16.32
CA TYR A 212 20.49 16.86 17.11
C TYR A 212 20.62 16.59 18.61
N GLY A 213 21.68 15.89 19.06
CA GLY A 213 21.85 15.54 20.47
C GLY A 213 20.80 14.55 20.98
N ILE A 214 20.15 13.80 20.09
CA ILE A 214 19.11 12.83 20.46
C ILE A 214 19.78 11.49 20.76
N ASP A 215 20.00 11.18 22.04
CA ASP A 215 20.61 9.93 22.49
C ASP A 215 19.73 9.20 23.55
N PRO A 216 19.22 7.98 23.27
CA PRO A 216 19.17 7.32 21.96
C PRO A 216 18.06 7.89 21.07
N PRO A 217 18.18 7.82 19.73
CA PRO A 217 17.07 8.13 18.83
C PRO A 217 15.83 7.30 19.16
N LYS A 218 14.69 7.96 19.36
CA LYS A 218 13.40 7.31 19.60
C LYS A 218 12.86 6.76 18.29
N TRP A 219 13.08 5.47 18.06
CA TRP A 219 12.50 4.75 16.93
C TRP A 219 11.12 4.19 17.30
N PRO A 220 10.19 4.11 16.33
CA PRO A 220 8.93 3.39 16.55
C PRO A 220 9.22 1.94 16.95
N PRO A 221 8.59 1.40 18.02
CA PRO A 221 8.88 0.05 18.50
C PRO A 221 8.69 -1.05 17.43
N ALA A 222 7.73 -0.85 16.52
CA ALA A 222 7.48 -1.81 15.44
C ALA A 222 8.62 -1.89 14.43
N LEU A 223 9.46 -0.85 14.29
CA LEU A 223 10.63 -0.92 13.41
C LEU A 223 11.58 -2.05 13.82
N GLY A 224 11.78 -2.25 15.13
CA GLY A 224 12.59 -3.35 15.64
C GLY A 224 12.06 -4.72 15.19
N ARG A 225 10.73 -4.89 15.19
CA ARG A 225 10.04 -6.12 14.76
C ARG A 225 10.16 -6.35 13.25
N VAL A 226 10.00 -5.30 12.46
CA VAL A 226 10.21 -5.37 10.99
C VAL A 226 11.65 -5.80 10.69
N LEU A 227 12.62 -5.15 11.31
CA LEU A 227 14.05 -5.40 11.05
C LEU A 227 14.58 -6.70 11.66
N SER A 228 13.90 -7.27 12.66
CA SER A 228 14.24 -8.58 13.20
C SER A 228 13.65 -9.73 12.37
N GLY A 229 12.78 -9.45 11.40
CA GLY A 229 11.98 -10.47 10.73
C GLY A 229 10.89 -11.08 11.63
N VAL A 230 10.81 -10.64 12.90
CA VAL A 230 9.82 -11.13 13.88
C VAL A 230 8.53 -10.35 13.67
N ARG A 231 7.81 -10.66 12.59
CA ARG A 231 6.35 -10.55 12.62
C ARG A 231 5.82 -11.75 13.39
N LEU A 232 4.66 -11.60 14.03
CA LEU A 232 3.92 -12.57 14.85
C LEU A 232 3.53 -13.90 14.12
N ALA A 233 4.31 -14.34 13.14
CA ALA A 233 4.27 -15.69 12.62
C ALA A 233 5.25 -16.53 13.44
N SER A 234 4.69 -17.29 14.38
CA SER A 234 5.18 -18.65 14.59
C SER A 234 5.47 -19.26 13.22
N GLU A 235 6.71 -19.64 13.01
CA GLU A 235 7.22 -20.36 11.85
C GLU A 235 6.42 -21.65 11.66
N LEU A 236 5.32 -21.57 10.91
CA LEU A 236 4.70 -22.74 10.34
C LEU A 236 5.33 -22.87 8.97
N ALA A 237 6.14 -23.92 8.79
CA ALA A 237 6.57 -24.32 7.46
C ALA A 237 5.34 -24.42 6.54
N PRO A 238 5.47 -24.19 5.22
CA PRO A 238 4.33 -24.24 4.31
C PRO A 238 3.51 -25.54 4.39
N SER A 239 4.14 -26.67 4.70
CA SER A 239 3.48 -27.96 5.01
C SER A 239 2.60 -27.91 6.27
N VAL A 240 3.01 -27.13 7.27
CA VAL A 240 2.22 -26.84 8.48
C VAL A 240 1.12 -25.81 8.19
N ALA A 241 1.34 -24.88 7.24
CA ALA A 241 0.30 -23.96 6.78
C ALA A 241 -0.79 -24.67 5.94
N GLU A 242 -0.45 -25.68 5.13
CA GLU A 242 -1.41 -26.50 4.37
C GLU A 242 -2.27 -27.37 5.30
N SER A 243 -1.65 -28.00 6.30
CA SER A 243 -2.40 -28.75 7.32
C SER A 243 -3.27 -27.84 8.20
N ALA A 244 -2.88 -26.58 8.38
CA ALA A 244 -3.71 -25.57 9.05
C ALA A 244 -4.83 -24.99 8.15
N VAL A 245 -4.63 -24.96 6.83
CA VAL A 245 -5.58 -24.41 5.85
C VAL A 245 -5.66 -25.31 4.61
N PRO A 246 -6.54 -26.33 4.63
CA PRO A 246 -6.80 -27.17 3.47
C PRO A 246 -7.19 -26.33 2.24
N GLY A 247 -6.67 -26.66 1.05
CA GLY A 247 -6.94 -25.91 -0.20
C GLY A 247 -6.16 -24.59 -0.33
N LEU A 248 -5.12 -24.37 0.49
CA LEU A 248 -4.19 -23.25 0.34
C LEU A 248 -3.66 -23.15 -1.10
N PHE A 249 -3.32 -24.29 -1.68
CA PHE A 249 -2.67 -24.41 -2.99
C PHE A 249 -3.58 -24.15 -4.19
N ASP A 250 -4.89 -24.32 -4.04
CA ASP A 250 -5.84 -24.14 -5.14
C ASP A 250 -5.78 -22.71 -5.71
N GLY A 251 -5.47 -21.73 -4.86
CA GLY A 251 -5.27 -20.35 -5.28
C GLY A 251 -3.92 -20.09 -5.97
N LEU A 252 -2.89 -20.90 -5.70
CA LEU A 252 -1.52 -20.67 -6.17
C LEU A 252 -1.16 -21.46 -7.44
N GLY A 253 -1.93 -22.49 -7.80
CA GLY A 253 -1.69 -23.35 -8.96
C GLY A 253 -1.26 -22.61 -10.24
N PRO A 254 -2.03 -21.62 -10.75
CA PRO A 254 -1.65 -20.90 -11.97
C PRO A 254 -0.31 -20.15 -11.90
N LEU A 255 0.09 -19.69 -10.70
CA LEU A 255 1.39 -19.05 -10.51
C LEU A 255 2.51 -20.09 -10.47
N LEU A 256 2.27 -21.22 -9.82
CA LEU A 256 3.19 -22.36 -9.80
C LEU A 256 3.49 -22.84 -11.23
N ASP A 257 2.43 -23.06 -12.02
CA ASP A 257 2.56 -23.52 -13.41
C ASP A 257 3.38 -22.54 -14.27
N ALA A 258 3.21 -21.23 -14.02
CA ALA A 258 3.93 -20.18 -14.73
C ALA A 258 5.42 -20.10 -14.36
N VAL A 259 5.78 -20.36 -13.10
CA VAL A 259 7.18 -20.36 -12.64
C VAL A 259 7.91 -21.60 -13.16
N ASP A 260 7.27 -22.75 -13.13
CA ASP A 260 7.90 -24.03 -13.45
C ASP A 260 7.88 -24.37 -14.95
N ALA A 261 7.27 -23.53 -15.79
CA ALA A 261 7.00 -23.81 -17.20
C ALA A 261 6.36 -25.21 -17.44
N GLY A 262 5.64 -25.72 -16.44
CA GLY A 262 5.02 -27.04 -16.44
C GLY A 262 5.94 -28.24 -16.12
N ALA A 263 7.17 -28.04 -15.62
CA ALA A 263 8.17 -29.11 -15.50
C ALA A 263 8.46 -29.61 -14.06
N PHE A 264 7.82 -29.08 -13.02
CA PHE A 264 8.11 -29.49 -11.64
C PHE A 264 7.29 -30.70 -11.19
N GLU A 265 7.96 -31.84 -11.00
CA GLU A 265 7.35 -33.12 -10.60
C GLU A 265 7.33 -33.37 -9.07
N GLY A 266 7.73 -32.40 -8.25
CA GLY A 266 7.75 -32.55 -6.79
C GLY A 266 6.39 -32.35 -6.10
N THR A 267 6.36 -32.71 -4.82
CA THR A 267 5.23 -32.53 -3.89
C THR A 267 4.84 -31.06 -3.71
N HIS A 268 3.64 -30.80 -3.17
CA HIS A 268 3.18 -29.43 -2.86
C HIS A 268 4.14 -28.65 -1.94
N GLY A 269 4.75 -29.33 -0.96
CA GLY A 269 5.75 -28.72 -0.08
C GLY A 269 7.03 -28.31 -0.83
N GLU A 270 7.55 -29.21 -1.67
CA GLU A 270 8.73 -28.94 -2.50
C GLU A 270 8.46 -27.83 -3.53
N ARG A 271 7.22 -27.71 -4.03
CA ARG A 271 6.79 -26.61 -4.90
C ARG A 271 6.82 -25.25 -4.19
N ILE A 272 6.47 -25.16 -2.90
CA ILE A 272 6.60 -23.89 -2.17
C ILE A 272 8.05 -23.58 -1.86
N GLU A 273 8.86 -24.55 -1.45
CA GLU A 273 10.30 -24.32 -1.25
C GLU A 273 10.94 -23.85 -2.56
N HIS A 274 10.50 -24.39 -3.70
CA HIS A 274 10.89 -23.94 -5.03
C HIS A 274 10.41 -22.50 -5.32
N LEU A 275 9.13 -22.19 -5.04
CA LEU A 275 8.61 -20.82 -5.13
C LEU A 275 9.30 -19.85 -4.19
N GLU A 276 9.74 -20.26 -3.01
CA GLU A 276 10.45 -19.43 -2.05
C GLU A 276 11.86 -19.15 -2.55
N ALA A 277 12.53 -20.15 -3.14
CA ALA A 277 13.79 -19.97 -3.86
C ALA A 277 13.62 -19.02 -5.07
N TRP A 278 12.49 -19.09 -5.77
CA TRP A 278 12.11 -18.18 -6.86
C TRP A 278 11.45 -16.87 -6.41
N SER A 279 11.05 -16.74 -5.15
CA SER A 279 10.33 -15.56 -4.60
C SER A 279 11.23 -14.32 -4.61
N HIS A 280 12.52 -14.54 -4.84
CA HIS A 280 13.49 -13.52 -5.13
C HIS A 280 13.30 -12.86 -6.51
N ALA A 281 12.54 -13.44 -7.44
CA ALA A 281 12.47 -13.00 -8.84
C ALA A 281 11.07 -12.58 -9.34
N LEU A 282 10.01 -12.59 -8.50
CA LEU A 282 8.63 -12.33 -8.98
C LEU A 282 7.73 -11.50 -8.05
N SER A 283 8.26 -10.65 -7.17
CA SER A 283 7.40 -9.80 -6.32
C SER A 283 6.54 -10.63 -5.34
N LEU A 284 6.92 -11.88 -5.06
CA LEU A 284 6.08 -12.83 -4.34
C LEU A 284 6.17 -12.65 -2.82
N PRO A 285 5.10 -13.02 -2.09
CA PRO A 285 5.13 -13.12 -0.63
C PRO A 285 6.32 -13.95 -0.13
N ARG A 286 6.86 -13.65 1.06
CA ARG A 286 7.97 -14.44 1.64
C ARG A 286 7.73 -14.94 3.06
N SER A 287 6.49 -14.89 3.52
CA SER A 287 6.10 -15.54 4.77
C SER A 287 4.93 -16.46 4.46
N ALA A 288 4.83 -17.58 5.18
CA ALA A 288 3.67 -18.47 5.08
C ALA A 288 2.35 -17.69 5.21
N SER A 289 2.29 -16.72 6.13
CA SER A 289 1.12 -15.84 6.30
C SER A 289 0.82 -14.95 5.10
N SER A 290 1.84 -14.44 4.40
CA SER A 290 1.66 -13.59 3.23
C SER A 290 1.32 -14.44 1.98
N TRP A 291 1.86 -15.66 1.89
CA TRP A 291 1.44 -16.66 0.92
C TRP A 291 -0.01 -17.09 1.12
N GLN A 292 -0.40 -17.32 2.37
CA GLN A 292 -1.79 -17.57 2.75
C GLN A 292 -2.70 -16.40 2.39
N ALA A 293 -2.26 -15.16 2.62
CA ALA A 293 -2.99 -13.98 2.20
C ALA A 293 -3.17 -13.95 0.68
N LEU A 294 -2.10 -14.18 -0.10
CA LEU A 294 -2.18 -14.22 -1.57
C LEU A 294 -3.13 -15.30 -2.07
N ALA A 295 -2.98 -16.53 -1.58
CA ALA A 295 -3.86 -17.63 -1.93
C ALA A 295 -5.33 -17.34 -1.56
N THR A 296 -5.56 -16.75 -0.39
CA THR A 296 -6.89 -16.34 0.07
C THR A 296 -7.48 -15.28 -0.83
N ALA A 297 -6.72 -14.25 -1.20
CA ALA A 297 -7.17 -13.21 -2.12
C ALA A 297 -7.56 -13.79 -3.49
N ARG A 298 -6.76 -14.73 -4.02
CA ARG A 298 -7.07 -15.38 -5.29
C ARG A 298 -8.34 -16.23 -5.23
N ARG A 299 -8.53 -17.01 -4.16
CA ARG A 299 -9.78 -17.74 -3.92
C ARG A 299 -10.98 -16.81 -3.80
N LEU A 300 -10.87 -15.73 -3.02
CA LEU A 300 -11.92 -14.71 -2.90
C LEU A 300 -12.27 -14.10 -4.27
N SER A 301 -11.27 -13.79 -5.09
CA SER A 301 -11.48 -13.28 -6.45
C SER A 301 -12.23 -14.29 -7.34
N ALA A 302 -11.93 -15.59 -7.23
CA ALA A 302 -12.64 -16.63 -7.99
C ALA A 302 -14.08 -16.81 -7.49
N THR A 303 -14.29 -16.80 -6.17
CA THR A 303 -15.63 -16.88 -5.57
C THR A 303 -16.50 -15.69 -5.96
N LEU A 304 -15.93 -14.49 -6.00
CA LEU A 304 -16.64 -13.30 -6.49
C LEU A 304 -17.09 -13.43 -7.93
N GLU A 305 -16.26 -13.99 -8.80
CA GLU A 305 -16.61 -14.25 -10.19
C GLU A 305 -17.82 -15.19 -10.30
N LEU A 306 -17.83 -16.27 -9.53
CA LEU A 306 -18.95 -17.22 -9.49
C LEU A 306 -20.24 -16.57 -8.96
N LEU A 307 -20.14 -15.79 -7.89
CA LEU A 307 -21.30 -15.10 -7.30
C LEU A 307 -21.86 -14.02 -8.22
N ALA A 308 -21.01 -13.26 -8.91
CA ALA A 308 -21.47 -12.26 -9.87
C ALA A 308 -22.35 -12.91 -10.96
N GLY A 309 -21.91 -14.05 -11.52
CA GLY A 309 -22.70 -14.80 -12.50
C GLY A 309 -24.04 -15.29 -11.95
N ARG A 310 -24.11 -15.73 -10.69
CA ARG A 310 -25.35 -16.14 -10.04
C ARG A 310 -26.29 -14.96 -9.81
N ILE A 311 -25.78 -13.83 -9.34
CA ILE A 311 -26.58 -12.63 -9.07
C ILE A 311 -27.22 -12.10 -10.35
N ASP A 312 -26.47 -12.10 -11.46
CA ASP A 312 -27.00 -11.69 -12.76
C ASP A 312 -28.09 -12.64 -13.29
N GLN A 313 -28.17 -13.87 -12.76
CA GLN A 313 -29.23 -14.86 -13.02
C GLN A 313 -30.40 -14.78 -12.01
N GLY A 314 -30.43 -13.77 -11.14
CA GLY A 314 -31.51 -13.55 -10.19
C GLY A 314 -31.33 -14.22 -8.82
N ALA A 315 -30.09 -14.41 -8.37
CA ALA A 315 -29.81 -15.05 -7.08
C ALA A 315 -30.44 -14.35 -5.85
N GLU A 316 -30.61 -15.17 -4.80
CA GLU A 316 -31.20 -14.82 -3.51
C GLU A 316 -30.43 -13.70 -2.76
N PRO A 317 -31.09 -12.95 -1.85
CA PRO A 317 -30.45 -11.89 -1.05
C PRO A 317 -29.17 -12.33 -0.31
N ALA A 318 -29.12 -13.59 0.13
CA ALA A 318 -27.95 -14.16 0.80
C ALA A 318 -26.70 -14.18 -0.10
N ASP A 319 -26.86 -14.45 -1.40
CA ASP A 319 -25.74 -14.46 -2.35
C ASP A 319 -25.20 -13.05 -2.61
N ARG A 320 -26.08 -12.03 -2.61
CA ARG A 320 -25.65 -10.62 -2.70
C ARG A 320 -24.85 -10.20 -1.48
N LEU A 321 -25.30 -10.57 -0.28
CA LEU A 321 -24.52 -10.32 0.95
C LEU A 321 -23.17 -11.04 0.91
N ARG A 322 -23.12 -12.32 0.49
CA ARG A 322 -21.86 -13.06 0.31
C ARG A 322 -20.94 -12.39 -0.72
N HIS A 323 -21.50 -11.86 -1.80
CA HIS A 323 -20.72 -11.12 -2.79
C HIS A 323 -20.08 -9.88 -2.16
N THR A 324 -20.85 -9.04 -1.47
CA THR A 324 -20.31 -7.87 -0.75
C THR A 324 -19.26 -8.27 0.31
N LEU A 325 -19.50 -9.33 1.08
CA LEU A 325 -18.56 -9.88 2.06
C LEU A 325 -17.22 -10.25 1.42
N TYR A 326 -17.24 -11.05 0.36
CA TYR A 326 -16.02 -11.51 -0.28
C TYR A 326 -15.31 -10.36 -1.02
N ALA A 327 -16.05 -9.37 -1.50
CA ALA A 327 -15.48 -8.17 -2.10
C ALA A 327 -14.76 -7.31 -1.05
N ALA A 328 -15.39 -7.07 0.09
CA ALA A 328 -14.75 -6.38 1.22
C ALA A 328 -13.51 -7.14 1.72
N SER A 329 -13.62 -8.46 1.83
CA SER A 329 -12.51 -9.33 2.25
C SER A 329 -11.36 -9.28 1.25
N LEU A 330 -11.66 -9.36 -0.05
CA LEU A 330 -10.67 -9.26 -1.12
C LEU A 330 -9.94 -7.92 -1.06
N ALA A 331 -10.67 -6.81 -0.89
CA ALA A 331 -10.08 -5.49 -0.77
C ALA A 331 -9.09 -5.41 0.41
N LEU A 332 -9.47 -5.93 1.59
CA LEU A 332 -8.62 -5.91 2.78
C LEU A 332 -7.36 -6.76 2.62
N VAL A 333 -7.51 -7.99 2.13
CA VAL A 333 -6.38 -8.91 1.96
C VAL A 333 -5.41 -8.38 0.89
N THR A 334 -5.94 -7.91 -0.24
CA THR A 334 -5.11 -7.34 -1.32
C THR A 334 -4.34 -6.12 -0.86
N ALA A 335 -4.97 -5.25 -0.08
CA ALA A 335 -4.28 -4.09 0.45
C ALA A 335 -3.20 -4.44 1.48
N GLY A 336 -3.44 -5.47 2.31
CA GLY A 336 -2.43 -6.04 3.19
C GLY A 336 -1.21 -6.52 2.42
N ILE A 337 -1.42 -7.24 1.31
CA ILE A 337 -0.35 -7.71 0.42
C ILE A 337 0.44 -6.53 -0.17
N LYS A 338 -0.23 -5.52 -0.74
CA LYS A 338 0.46 -4.34 -1.29
C LYS A 338 1.22 -3.56 -0.22
N HIS A 339 0.67 -3.45 0.98
CA HIS A 339 1.33 -2.81 2.10
C HIS A 339 2.65 -3.53 2.44
N ASP A 340 2.61 -4.86 2.50
CA ASP A 340 3.79 -5.70 2.73
C ASP A 340 4.85 -5.55 1.62
N MET A 341 4.41 -5.53 0.35
CA MET A 341 5.31 -5.33 -0.79
C MET A 341 5.99 -3.95 -0.76
N PHE A 342 5.25 -2.87 -0.48
CA PHE A 342 5.83 -1.54 -0.38
C PHE A 342 6.78 -1.40 0.81
N GLU A 343 6.43 -1.96 1.96
CA GLU A 343 7.32 -1.99 3.13
C GLU A 343 8.67 -2.64 2.79
N ARG A 344 8.64 -3.79 2.10
CA ARG A 344 9.86 -4.48 1.65
C ARG A 344 10.66 -3.66 0.65
N ALA A 345 9.99 -3.02 -0.32
CA ALA A 345 10.65 -2.14 -1.27
C ALA A 345 11.36 -0.99 -0.54
N VAL A 346 10.76 -0.40 0.50
CA VAL A 346 11.44 0.60 1.34
C VAL A 346 12.67 0.01 2.02
N ILE A 347 12.55 -1.14 2.67
CA ILE A 347 13.68 -1.78 3.37
C ILE A 347 14.83 -2.10 2.42
N ARG A 348 14.54 -2.58 1.21
CA ARG A 348 15.55 -2.88 0.18
C ARG A 348 16.30 -1.62 -0.26
N GLU A 349 15.57 -0.56 -0.59
CA GLU A 349 16.19 0.71 -0.98
C GLU A 349 16.98 1.34 0.18
N VAL A 350 16.54 1.15 1.43
CA VAL A 350 17.29 1.59 2.61
C VAL A 350 18.55 0.75 2.81
N ALA A 351 18.47 -0.58 2.68
CA ALA A 351 19.60 -1.49 2.76
C ALA A 351 20.67 -1.14 1.73
N ASP A 352 20.22 -0.77 0.53
CA ASP A 352 21.05 -0.30 -0.56
C ASP A 352 21.56 1.15 -0.41
N SER A 353 21.16 1.82 0.68
CA SER A 353 21.53 3.21 0.98
C SER A 353 21.13 4.18 -0.13
N ASN A 354 19.98 3.96 -0.77
CA ASN A 354 19.40 4.80 -1.81
C ASN A 354 18.43 5.83 -1.18
N PRO A 355 18.89 7.05 -0.84
CA PRO A 355 18.09 8.00 -0.10
C PRO A 355 16.93 8.57 -0.91
N LEU A 356 16.99 8.53 -2.24
CA LEU A 356 15.93 9.02 -3.11
C LEU A 356 14.86 7.96 -3.30
N ALA A 357 15.27 6.75 -3.70
CA ALA A 357 14.32 5.72 -4.07
C ALA A 357 13.59 5.15 -2.88
N ALA A 358 14.18 5.10 -1.68
CA ALA A 358 13.50 4.66 -0.47
C ALA A 358 12.21 5.44 -0.15
N MET A 359 12.10 6.69 -0.62
CA MET A 359 10.91 7.53 -0.39
C MET A 359 9.77 7.25 -1.37
N ILE A 360 10.06 6.66 -2.53
CA ILE A 360 9.06 6.33 -3.57
C ILE A 360 8.07 5.25 -3.07
N PRO A 361 8.52 4.07 -2.61
CA PRO A 361 7.62 3.08 -2.03
C PRO A 361 7.10 3.52 -0.66
N ALA A 362 7.84 4.33 0.12
CA ALA A 362 7.34 4.86 1.40
C ALA A 362 6.13 5.78 1.22
N ARG A 363 6.12 6.60 0.15
CA ARG A 363 4.93 7.37 -0.26
C ARG A 363 3.77 6.46 -0.59
N SER A 364 4.02 5.43 -1.40
CA SER A 364 2.99 4.48 -1.83
C SER A 364 2.41 3.68 -0.65
N LEU A 365 3.23 3.42 0.38
CA LEU A 365 2.82 2.82 1.64
C LEU A 365 1.83 3.73 2.40
N LEU A 366 2.11 5.03 2.48
CA LEU A 366 1.20 6.03 3.07
C LEU A 366 -0.12 6.11 2.30
N GLU A 367 -0.08 6.12 0.96
CA GLU A 367 -1.29 6.16 0.12
C GLU A 367 -2.16 4.92 0.32
N SER A 368 -1.53 3.74 0.32
CA SER A 368 -2.21 2.46 0.58
C SER A 368 -2.86 2.46 1.96
N HIS A 369 -2.16 2.96 2.99
CA HIS A 369 -2.71 3.07 4.33
C HIS A 369 -3.93 4.00 4.40
N ALA A 370 -3.83 5.21 3.82
CA ALA A 370 -4.91 6.20 3.84
C ALA A 370 -6.17 5.73 3.11
N ILE A 371 -5.99 5.04 1.98
CA ILE A 371 -7.13 4.54 1.19
C ILE A 371 -7.88 3.45 1.94
N ILE A 372 -7.20 2.52 2.60
CA ILE A 372 -7.90 1.47 3.35
C ILE A 372 -8.59 2.00 4.60
N ALA A 373 -7.95 2.92 5.32
CA ALA A 373 -8.60 3.58 6.44
C ALA A 373 -9.88 4.31 5.98
N THR A 374 -9.81 5.02 4.86
CA THR A 374 -10.97 5.72 4.28
C THR A 374 -12.05 4.75 3.77
N LEU A 375 -11.65 3.68 3.09
CA LEU A 375 -12.54 2.62 2.60
C LEU A 375 -13.32 1.99 3.76
N GLY A 376 -12.63 1.64 4.86
CA GLY A 376 -13.26 1.06 6.04
C GLY A 376 -14.32 1.97 6.65
N ASP A 377 -14.10 3.28 6.69
CA ASP A 377 -15.10 4.24 7.14
C ASP A 377 -16.28 4.40 6.19
N GLN A 378 -16.03 4.42 4.89
CA GLN A 378 -17.09 4.53 3.87
C GLN A 378 -17.98 3.29 3.91
N VAL A 379 -17.38 2.10 3.93
CA VAL A 379 -18.09 0.81 4.05
C VAL A 379 -18.89 0.75 5.35
N ARG A 380 -18.31 1.17 6.48
CA ARG A 380 -19.02 1.24 7.77
C ARG A 380 -20.23 2.18 7.72
N THR A 381 -20.07 3.36 7.14
CA THR A 381 -21.15 4.35 7.03
C THR A 381 -22.28 3.80 6.17
N ALA A 382 -21.95 3.29 4.98
CA ALA A 382 -22.93 2.68 4.09
C ALA A 382 -23.64 1.46 4.72
N TRP A 383 -22.90 0.66 5.51
CA TRP A 383 -23.48 -0.46 6.25
C TRP A 383 -24.45 -0.01 7.34
N THR A 384 -24.13 1.05 8.09
CA THR A 384 -25.07 1.62 9.08
C THR A 384 -26.36 2.13 8.43
N ASP A 385 -26.26 2.76 7.25
CA ASP A 385 -27.43 3.19 6.50
C ASP A 385 -28.25 2.00 5.98
N PHE A 386 -27.57 0.95 5.52
CA PHE A 386 -28.19 -0.32 5.14
C PHE A 386 -28.94 -0.95 6.32
N GLU A 387 -28.31 -1.05 7.50
CA GLU A 387 -28.93 -1.56 8.73
C GLU A 387 -30.20 -0.78 9.07
N ALA A 388 -30.15 0.55 9.03
CA ALA A 388 -31.30 1.40 9.32
C ALA A 388 -32.48 1.14 8.34
N LYS A 389 -32.19 1.06 7.03
CA LYS A 389 -33.20 0.77 5.99
C LYS A 389 -33.75 -0.65 6.14
N ALA A 390 -32.87 -1.64 6.31
CA ALA A 390 -33.24 -3.05 6.41
C ALA A 390 -34.06 -3.34 7.68
N GLY A 391 -33.78 -2.64 8.79
CA GLY A 391 -34.57 -2.72 10.02
C GLY A 391 -36.00 -2.18 9.88
N ALA A 392 -36.25 -1.33 8.87
CA ALA A 392 -37.57 -0.75 8.57
C ALA A 392 -38.31 -1.52 7.46
N GLN A 393 -37.60 -1.93 6.41
CA GLN A 393 -38.19 -2.45 5.17
C GLN A 393 -38.01 -3.97 4.98
N GLY A 394 -37.08 -4.58 5.72
CA GLY A 394 -36.66 -5.97 5.56
C GLY A 394 -35.46 -6.10 4.62
N VAL A 395 -34.56 -7.03 4.92
CA VAL A 395 -33.24 -7.16 4.25
C VAL A 395 -33.34 -7.36 2.74
N GLY A 396 -34.28 -8.19 2.26
CA GLY A 396 -34.44 -8.47 0.82
C GLY A 396 -34.94 -7.30 -0.02
N SER A 397 -35.35 -6.20 0.60
CA SER A 397 -35.88 -5.00 -0.09
C SER A 397 -34.86 -3.85 -0.20
N VAL A 398 -33.70 -3.99 0.45
CA VAL A 398 -32.67 -2.94 0.49
C VAL A 398 -31.49 -3.37 -0.36
N ASP A 399 -31.06 -2.48 -1.26
CA ASP A 399 -29.89 -2.72 -2.10
C ASP A 399 -28.58 -2.57 -1.30
N LEU A 400 -27.59 -3.37 -1.68
CA LEU A 400 -26.22 -3.29 -1.17
C LEU A 400 -25.34 -2.38 -2.02
N ASP A 401 -25.84 -1.82 -3.12
CA ASP A 401 -25.10 -0.93 -4.03
C ASP A 401 -24.34 0.21 -3.31
N ASP A 402 -24.92 0.81 -2.27
CA ASP A 402 -24.23 1.85 -1.48
C ASP A 402 -23.04 1.30 -0.67
N VAL A 403 -23.11 0.05 -0.22
CA VAL A 403 -22.02 -0.67 0.48
C VAL A 403 -20.96 -1.14 -0.52
N ASP A 404 -21.41 -1.64 -1.67
CA ASP A 404 -20.55 -2.10 -2.76
C ASP A 404 -19.79 -0.94 -3.41
N ARG A 405 -20.38 0.27 -3.54
CA ARG A 405 -19.75 1.42 -4.21
C ARG A 405 -18.31 1.72 -3.78
N PRO A 406 -17.99 1.93 -2.50
CA PRO A 406 -16.61 2.19 -2.09
C PRO A 406 -15.68 0.97 -2.33
N ILE A 407 -16.20 -0.25 -2.21
CA ILE A 407 -15.44 -1.48 -2.50
C ILE A 407 -15.14 -1.60 -4.00
N ALA A 408 -16.14 -1.33 -4.84
CA ALA A 408 -16.04 -1.30 -6.28
C ALA A 408 -15.07 -0.22 -6.74
N GLY A 409 -15.11 0.99 -6.18
CA GLY A 409 -14.13 2.03 -6.49
C GLY A 409 -12.69 1.63 -6.15
N PHE A 410 -12.50 0.80 -5.11
CA PHE A 410 -11.19 0.26 -4.75
C PHE A 410 -10.76 -0.89 -5.67
N LEU A 411 -11.61 -1.91 -5.88
CA LEU A 411 -11.26 -3.15 -6.59
C LEU A 411 -11.43 -3.06 -8.11
N ALA A 412 -12.36 -2.25 -8.60
CA ALA A 412 -12.56 -2.08 -10.03
C ALA A 412 -11.46 -1.21 -10.60
N GLY A 413 -10.52 -1.85 -11.29
CA GLY A 413 -9.52 -1.16 -12.10
C GLY A 413 -10.13 -0.13 -13.05
N THR A 414 -9.33 0.84 -13.49
CA THR A 414 -9.66 1.70 -14.63
C THR A 414 -9.33 1.00 -15.96
N LYS A 415 -9.24 1.76 -17.05
CA LYS A 415 -9.14 1.18 -18.41
C LYS A 415 -7.84 0.37 -18.54
N GLY A 416 -7.89 -0.81 -19.15
CA GLY A 416 -6.69 -1.57 -19.51
C GLY A 416 -6.07 -2.47 -18.43
N THR A 417 -6.70 -2.63 -17.27
CA THR A 417 -6.21 -3.51 -16.19
C THR A 417 -6.76 -4.95 -16.32
N ALA A 418 -6.14 -5.94 -15.67
CA ALA A 418 -6.58 -7.34 -15.74
C ALA A 418 -8.00 -7.56 -15.17
N GLU A 419 -8.43 -6.69 -14.26
CA GLU A 419 -9.78 -6.59 -13.71
C GLU A 419 -10.82 -6.33 -14.81
N THR A 420 -10.45 -5.78 -15.99
CA THR A 420 -11.40 -5.50 -17.10
C THR A 420 -12.13 -6.73 -17.60
N ALA A 421 -11.54 -7.92 -17.40
CA ALA A 421 -12.07 -9.17 -17.89
C ALA A 421 -13.01 -9.89 -16.89
N THR A 422 -13.27 -9.32 -15.70
CA THR A 422 -14.06 -10.00 -14.67
C THR A 422 -15.55 -9.64 -14.73
N GLY A 423 -16.40 -10.61 -14.40
CA GLY A 423 -17.84 -10.48 -14.35
C GLY A 423 -18.31 -9.53 -13.25
N TRP A 424 -17.72 -9.61 -12.05
CA TRP A 424 -18.05 -8.68 -10.95
C TRP A 424 -17.73 -7.22 -11.29
N ARG A 425 -16.65 -6.93 -12.03
CA ARG A 425 -16.37 -5.57 -12.50
C ARG A 425 -17.38 -5.13 -13.55
N THR A 426 -17.69 -6.01 -14.51
CA THR A 426 -18.68 -5.73 -15.55
C THR A 426 -20.03 -5.35 -14.94
N ARG A 427 -20.44 -6.10 -13.91
CA ARG A 427 -21.62 -5.81 -13.09
C ARG A 427 -21.53 -4.45 -12.41
N TRP A 428 -20.49 -4.16 -11.63
CA TRP A 428 -20.35 -2.87 -10.95
C TRP A 428 -20.30 -1.69 -11.90
N LYS A 429 -19.71 -1.86 -13.09
CA LYS A 429 -19.71 -0.83 -14.13
C LYS A 429 -21.11 -0.59 -14.71
N ALA A 430 -21.91 -1.65 -14.89
CA ALA A 430 -23.30 -1.52 -15.32
C ALA A 430 -24.18 -0.79 -14.29
N LEU A 431 -23.83 -0.90 -13.00
CA LEU A 431 -24.47 -0.22 -11.87
C LEU A 431 -23.89 1.18 -11.57
N ASP A 432 -22.94 1.67 -12.37
CA ASP A 432 -22.24 2.94 -12.17
C ASP A 432 -21.55 3.08 -10.79
N LEU A 433 -21.03 1.96 -10.25
CA LEU A 433 -20.38 1.90 -8.95
C LEU A 433 -18.86 2.10 -9.02
N THR A 434 -18.26 2.09 -10.21
CA THR A 434 -16.80 2.12 -10.41
C THR A 434 -16.23 3.54 -10.41
N THR A 435 -16.54 4.33 -9.37
CA THR A 435 -16.01 5.68 -9.20
C THR A 435 -14.58 5.64 -8.67
N ALA A 436 -13.69 6.48 -9.22
CA ALA A 436 -12.31 6.55 -8.76
C ALA A 436 -12.20 7.00 -7.28
N VAL A 437 -11.26 6.42 -6.55
CA VAL A 437 -10.97 6.83 -5.16
C VAL A 437 -10.35 8.23 -5.16
N ALA A 438 -10.83 9.10 -4.28
CA ALA A 438 -10.28 10.44 -4.11
C ALA A 438 -9.03 10.42 -3.22
N LEU A 439 -7.87 9.97 -3.74
CA LEU A 439 -6.63 9.81 -2.95
C LEU A 439 -6.31 11.00 -2.05
N GLN A 440 -6.31 12.23 -2.57
CA GLN A 440 -5.92 13.39 -1.77
C GLN A 440 -6.89 13.58 -0.59
N ALA A 441 -8.20 13.37 -0.82
CA ALA A 441 -9.18 13.43 0.26
C ALA A 441 -8.97 12.30 1.28
N SER A 442 -8.58 11.10 0.85
CA SER A 442 -8.21 10.00 1.75
C SER A 442 -6.97 10.35 2.58
N VAL A 443 -5.91 10.89 1.96
CA VAL A 443 -4.68 11.33 2.63
C VAL A 443 -5.00 12.43 3.65
N ASP A 444 -5.72 13.47 3.24
CA ASP A 444 -6.08 14.59 4.10
C ASP A 444 -6.96 14.13 5.28
N LYS A 445 -7.89 13.20 5.03
CA LYS A 445 -8.74 12.63 6.09
C LYS A 445 -7.93 11.79 7.08
N THR A 446 -7.02 10.94 6.60
CA THR A 446 -6.25 10.03 7.45
C THR A 446 -5.12 10.74 8.19
N PHE A 447 -4.38 11.62 7.53
CA PHE A 447 -3.17 12.23 8.08
C PHE A 447 -3.31 13.72 8.42
N GLY A 448 -4.44 14.37 8.10
CA GLY A 448 -4.65 15.79 8.40
C GLY A 448 -4.58 16.13 9.88
N ALA A 449 -4.94 15.17 10.76
CA ALA A 449 -4.78 15.28 12.20
C ALA A 449 -3.39 14.84 12.72
N GLU A 450 -2.53 14.28 11.86
CA GLU A 450 -1.17 13.84 12.16
C GLU A 450 -0.14 14.68 11.38
N PRO A 451 0.24 15.90 11.85
CA PRO A 451 1.11 16.80 11.10
C PRO A 451 2.46 16.17 10.70
N GLY A 452 2.95 15.19 11.47
CA GLY A 452 4.14 14.42 11.12
C GLY A 452 3.95 13.59 9.85
N ALA A 453 2.90 12.77 9.79
CA ALA A 453 2.59 11.90 8.66
C ALA A 453 2.26 12.70 7.39
N GLN A 454 1.44 13.76 7.51
CA GLN A 454 1.12 14.64 6.38
C GLN A 454 2.37 15.30 5.80
N ARG A 455 3.26 15.83 6.65
CA ARG A 455 4.52 16.43 6.17
C ARG A 455 5.43 15.41 5.48
N MET A 456 5.46 14.17 5.94
CA MET A 456 6.21 13.10 5.27
C MET A 456 5.59 12.76 3.91
N TYR A 457 4.26 12.65 3.83
CA TYR A 457 3.56 12.45 2.56
C TYR A 457 3.84 13.57 1.55
N ASP A 458 3.70 14.82 1.97
CA ASP A 458 3.95 15.99 1.10
C ASP A 458 5.40 15.99 0.63
N PHE A 459 6.35 15.75 1.54
CA PHE A 459 7.76 15.68 1.21
C PHE A 459 8.06 14.56 0.20
N PHE A 460 7.56 13.35 0.41
CA PHE A 460 7.80 12.25 -0.53
C PHE A 460 7.09 12.46 -1.87
N SER A 461 5.93 13.13 -1.88
CA SER A 461 5.26 13.56 -3.12
C SER A 461 6.13 14.54 -3.91
N MET A 462 6.74 15.51 -3.22
CA MET A 462 7.69 16.41 -3.85
C MET A 462 8.91 15.68 -4.42
N VAL A 463 9.39 14.64 -3.72
CA VAL A 463 10.50 13.78 -4.19
C VAL A 463 10.11 13.03 -5.44
N MET A 464 8.93 12.40 -5.47
CA MET A 464 8.45 11.64 -6.63
C MET A 464 8.33 12.54 -7.87
N HIS A 465 7.74 13.72 -7.74
CA HIS A 465 7.65 14.68 -8.86
C HIS A 465 8.94 15.49 -9.10
N GLY A 466 10.01 15.18 -8.36
CA GLY A 466 11.35 15.76 -8.45
C GLY A 466 11.43 17.28 -8.23
N THR A 467 10.51 17.80 -7.42
CA THR A 467 10.62 19.13 -6.81
C THR A 467 11.48 19.12 -5.54
N ARG A 468 11.82 17.92 -5.03
CA ARG A 468 12.80 17.62 -3.96
C ARG A 468 13.71 16.47 -4.37
N CYS A 469 14.82 16.31 -3.63
CA CYS A 469 15.90 15.40 -4.01
C CYS A 469 16.36 15.64 -5.44
N LYS A 470 16.61 16.92 -5.72
CA LYS A 470 17.22 17.39 -6.96
C LYS A 470 18.67 16.93 -6.99
N GLY A 471 19.26 16.84 -8.18
CA GLY A 471 20.65 16.39 -8.31
C GLY A 471 21.64 17.18 -7.45
N VAL A 472 21.40 18.48 -7.25
CA VAL A 472 22.23 19.34 -6.36
C VAL A 472 22.16 18.95 -4.89
N GLU A 473 21.00 18.51 -4.39
CA GLU A 473 20.82 18.08 -3.00
C GLU A 473 21.51 16.72 -2.78
N LEU A 474 21.49 15.87 -3.81
CA LEU A 474 22.15 14.56 -3.82
C LEU A 474 23.68 14.64 -4.03
N CYS A 475 24.19 15.77 -4.53
CA CYS A 475 25.63 16.02 -4.72
C CYS A 475 26.19 17.07 -3.75
N ALA A 476 25.44 17.45 -2.71
CA ALA A 476 25.86 18.48 -1.77
C ALA A 476 27.10 18.05 -0.97
N GLY A 477 27.89 19.03 -0.50
CA GLY A 477 29.07 18.77 0.34
C GLY A 477 28.77 18.04 1.65
N ASP A 478 27.50 18.01 2.08
CA ASP A 478 27.02 17.26 3.24
C ASP A 478 26.19 16.01 2.87
N TYR A 479 26.43 15.41 1.69
CA TYR A 479 25.68 14.26 1.17
C TYR A 479 25.42 13.15 2.21
N ARG A 480 26.38 12.84 3.08
CA ARG A 480 26.20 11.85 4.15
C ARG A 480 25.08 12.22 5.12
N ALA A 481 25.00 13.49 5.53
CA ALA A 481 23.93 13.99 6.38
C ALA A 481 22.59 13.96 5.66
N TYR A 482 22.59 14.38 4.39
CA TYR A 482 21.42 14.34 3.53
C TYR A 482 20.87 12.92 3.37
N ARG A 483 21.76 11.96 3.07
CA ARG A 483 21.44 10.53 2.96
C ARG A 483 20.83 10.02 4.26
N SER A 484 21.51 10.22 5.39
CA SER A 484 21.03 9.78 6.70
C SER A 484 19.65 10.33 7.05
N HIS A 485 19.36 11.61 6.74
CA HIS A 485 18.03 12.19 6.99
C HIS A 485 16.92 11.54 6.15
N ASN A 486 17.17 11.23 4.88
CA ASN A 486 16.13 10.64 4.03
C ASN A 486 15.92 9.15 4.33
N LEU A 487 16.99 8.42 4.63
CA LEU A 487 16.88 7.03 5.12
C LEU A 487 16.14 6.98 6.47
N TYR A 488 16.41 7.94 7.37
CA TYR A 488 15.65 8.10 8.61
C TYR A 488 14.15 8.28 8.37
N ARG A 489 13.76 9.20 7.46
CA ARG A 489 12.35 9.44 7.13
C ARG A 489 11.65 8.19 6.59
N ALA A 490 12.33 7.44 5.71
CA ALA A 490 11.79 6.19 5.17
C ALA A 490 11.58 5.14 6.28
N LEU A 491 12.57 4.97 7.17
CA LEU A 491 12.49 4.04 8.31
C LEU A 491 11.45 4.44 9.35
N LEU A 492 11.24 5.74 9.57
CA LEU A 492 10.15 6.21 10.42
C LEU A 492 8.80 5.76 9.89
N ILE A 493 8.54 5.93 8.59
CA ILE A 493 7.26 5.53 8.00
C ILE A 493 7.05 4.02 8.06
N VAL A 494 8.08 3.22 7.80
CA VAL A 494 8.01 1.77 7.98
C VAL A 494 7.69 1.45 9.44
N GLY A 495 8.42 2.03 10.39
CA GLY A 495 8.19 1.79 11.81
C GLY A 495 6.80 2.20 12.30
N GLU A 496 6.25 3.29 11.79
CA GLU A 496 4.91 3.76 12.17
C GLU A 496 3.82 2.87 11.58
N LEU A 497 3.88 2.61 10.27
CA LEU A 497 2.81 1.93 9.54
C LEU A 497 2.83 0.40 9.66
N ALA A 498 3.98 -0.19 9.96
CA ALA A 498 4.13 -1.63 10.21
C ALA A 498 3.71 -2.06 11.62
N SER A 499 3.25 -1.14 12.47
CA SER A 499 2.74 -1.49 13.78
C SER A 499 1.46 -2.32 13.67
N GLY A 500 1.37 -3.39 14.47
CA GLY A 500 0.18 -4.27 14.47
C GLY A 500 -1.06 -3.49 14.90
N GLU A 501 -0.87 -2.50 15.76
CA GLU A 501 -1.86 -1.54 16.21
C GLU A 501 -2.43 -0.74 15.04
N ARG A 502 -1.58 -0.06 14.24
CA ARG A 502 -2.06 0.66 13.05
C ARG A 502 -2.67 -0.27 12.02
N ALA A 503 -2.17 -1.49 11.87
CA ALA A 503 -2.76 -2.48 10.97
C ALA A 503 -4.17 -2.89 11.41
N MET A 504 -4.38 -3.12 12.72
CA MET A 504 -5.68 -3.41 13.31
C MET A 504 -6.62 -2.22 13.20
N ASP A 505 -6.18 -1.01 13.56
CA ASP A 505 -7.03 0.19 13.54
C ASP A 505 -7.48 0.51 12.12
N ARG A 506 -6.58 0.39 11.14
CA ARG A 506 -6.89 0.54 9.71
C ARG A 506 -7.95 -0.46 9.23
N ASN A 507 -7.86 -1.73 9.66
CA ASN A 507 -8.72 -2.80 9.17
C ASN A 507 -10.00 -2.96 10.00
N ALA A 508 -10.07 -2.42 11.23
CA ALA A 508 -11.11 -2.72 12.20
C ALA A 508 -12.52 -2.40 11.69
N SER A 509 -12.72 -1.24 11.05
CA SER A 509 -14.03 -0.83 10.54
C SER A 509 -14.54 -1.79 9.47
N ALA A 510 -13.71 -2.11 8.47
CA ALA A 510 -14.08 -3.02 7.40
C ALA A 510 -14.24 -4.46 7.88
N ALA A 511 -13.37 -4.94 8.77
CA ALA A 511 -13.47 -6.28 9.36
C ALA A 511 -14.74 -6.44 10.20
N THR A 512 -15.15 -5.40 10.93
CA THR A 512 -16.41 -5.40 11.69
C THR A 512 -17.61 -5.49 10.75
N VAL A 513 -17.61 -4.74 9.65
CA VAL A 513 -18.68 -4.82 8.65
C VAL A 513 -18.72 -6.19 7.98
N ALA A 514 -17.56 -6.73 7.58
CA ALA A 514 -17.48 -8.08 7.02
C ALA A 514 -18.08 -9.13 7.97
N ALA A 515 -17.72 -9.08 9.26
CA ALA A 515 -18.29 -10.01 10.26
C ALA A 515 -19.83 -9.86 10.41
N LYS A 516 -20.36 -8.64 10.31
CA LYS A 516 -21.81 -8.39 10.32
C LYS A 516 -22.50 -8.93 9.07
N ILE A 517 -21.92 -8.74 7.89
CA ILE A 517 -22.44 -9.28 6.63
C ILE A 517 -22.44 -10.80 6.66
N ASP A 518 -21.35 -11.43 7.10
CA ASP A 518 -21.21 -12.89 7.18
C ASP A 518 -22.28 -13.50 8.11
N TRP A 519 -22.45 -12.91 9.30
CA TRP A 519 -23.51 -13.32 10.21
C TRP A 519 -24.89 -13.21 9.55
N LEU A 520 -25.19 -12.08 8.91
CA LEU A 520 -26.49 -11.84 8.30
C LEU A 520 -26.76 -12.78 7.13
N ALA A 521 -25.75 -13.06 6.31
CA ALA A 521 -25.82 -14.01 5.21
C ALA A 521 -26.09 -15.44 5.71
N GLY A 522 -25.48 -15.83 6.84
CA GLY A 522 -25.74 -17.10 7.50
C GLY A 522 -27.19 -17.22 8.00
N GLN A 523 -27.70 -16.19 8.68
CA GLN A 523 -29.08 -16.21 9.19
C GLN A 523 -30.15 -16.28 8.09
N LEU A 524 -29.91 -15.62 6.95
CA LEU A 524 -30.81 -15.72 5.80
C LEU A 524 -30.77 -17.11 5.14
N GLY A 525 -29.67 -17.84 5.28
CA GLY A 525 -29.56 -19.24 4.84
C GLY A 525 -30.29 -20.22 5.77
N ASP A 526 -30.31 -19.93 7.07
CA ASP A 526 -30.77 -20.87 8.11
C ASP A 526 -32.22 -20.62 8.60
N TYR A 527 -33.06 -19.96 7.80
CA TYR A 527 -34.47 -19.67 8.10
C TYR A 527 -34.72 -18.80 9.35
N ALA A 528 -33.84 -17.84 9.65
CA ALA A 528 -34.09 -16.90 10.76
C ALA A 528 -35.40 -16.12 10.54
N THR A 529 -36.17 -15.92 11.61
CA THR A 529 -37.41 -15.14 11.54
C THR A 529 -37.11 -13.67 11.24
N PRO A 530 -38.02 -12.94 10.55
CA PRO A 530 -37.86 -11.50 10.33
C PRO A 530 -37.65 -10.68 11.61
N ASP A 531 -38.11 -11.20 12.77
CA ASP A 531 -37.92 -10.57 14.07
C ASP A 531 -36.52 -10.82 14.66
N GLU A 532 -35.91 -11.99 14.44
CA GLU A 532 -34.52 -12.25 14.82
C GLU A 532 -33.55 -11.40 13.99
N ILE A 533 -33.80 -11.29 12.68
CA ILE A 533 -33.04 -10.43 11.77
C ILE A 533 -33.18 -8.95 12.19
N ARG A 534 -34.40 -8.48 12.46
CA ARG A 534 -34.64 -7.12 12.97
C ARG A 534 -34.03 -6.89 14.34
N THR A 535 -34.05 -7.88 15.23
CA THR A 535 -33.45 -7.81 16.56
C THR A 535 -31.94 -7.73 16.49
N PHE A 536 -31.28 -8.43 15.56
CA PHE A 536 -29.84 -8.26 15.34
C PHE A 536 -29.49 -6.89 14.77
N ILE A 537 -30.17 -6.47 13.69
CA ILE A 537 -29.98 -5.16 13.07
C ILE A 537 -30.13 -4.04 14.11
N ARG A 538 -31.09 -4.20 15.04
CA ARG A 538 -31.29 -3.27 16.16
C ARG A 538 -30.37 -3.53 17.36
N GLY A 539 -29.86 -4.74 17.56
CA GLY A 539 -29.30 -5.24 18.82
C GLY A 539 -27.78 -5.37 18.85
N ALA A 540 -27.13 -5.51 17.70
CA ALA A 540 -25.67 -5.69 17.63
C ALA A 540 -24.89 -4.47 18.19
N VAL A 541 -25.53 -3.30 18.28
CA VAL A 541 -24.84 -2.03 18.56
C VAL A 541 -25.69 -0.99 19.33
N SER A 542 -27.00 -1.14 19.49
CA SER A 542 -27.81 0.01 19.99
C SER A 542 -27.77 0.26 21.50
N ARG A 543 -27.13 -0.59 22.32
CA ARG A 543 -27.08 -0.35 23.77
C ARG A 543 -26.01 0.70 24.10
N ALA A 544 -26.44 1.79 24.75
CA ALA A 544 -25.58 2.90 25.17
C ALA A 544 -24.55 2.52 26.25
N ARG A 545 -24.70 1.35 26.89
CA ARG A 545 -23.82 0.88 27.98
C ARG A 545 -23.56 -0.63 27.84
N MET A 546 -22.32 -1.03 28.09
CA MET A 546 -21.90 -2.42 28.25
C MET A 546 -22.01 -2.86 29.72
N ASP A 547 -22.48 -4.09 29.94
CA ASP A 547 -22.85 -4.60 31.26
C ASP A 547 -21.90 -5.73 31.61
N TYR A 548 -21.30 -5.64 32.80
CA TYR A 548 -20.40 -6.67 33.30
C TYR A 548 -21.15 -7.99 33.54
N GLY A 549 -20.54 -9.11 33.15
CA GLY A 549 -21.12 -10.45 33.22
C GLY A 549 -22.05 -10.81 32.06
N ILE A 550 -22.49 -9.82 31.27
CA ILE A 550 -23.33 -10.04 30.08
C ILE A 550 -22.52 -9.78 28.81
N HIS A 551 -22.01 -8.55 28.69
CA HIS A 551 -21.34 -8.06 27.49
C HIS A 551 -19.81 -8.27 27.57
N TYR A 552 -19.25 -8.21 28.78
CA TYR A 552 -17.84 -8.45 29.02
C TYR A 552 -17.61 -9.04 30.43
N SER A 553 -16.47 -9.68 30.63
CA SER A 553 -16.01 -10.18 31.93
C SER A 553 -14.54 -9.84 32.16
N GLY A 554 -14.00 -10.16 33.33
CA GLY A 554 -12.63 -9.84 33.73
C GLY A 554 -12.47 -8.44 34.31
N SER A 555 -11.39 -8.23 35.07
CA SER A 555 -11.06 -6.99 35.78
C SER A 555 -10.19 -6.03 34.97
N GLY A 556 -9.67 -6.46 33.82
CA GLY A 556 -8.79 -5.65 32.97
C GLY A 556 -7.33 -5.66 33.38
N THR A 557 -6.93 -6.59 34.25
CA THR A 557 -5.52 -6.80 34.63
C THR A 557 -4.84 -7.76 33.65
N HIS A 558 -3.51 -7.86 33.68
CA HIS A 558 -2.79 -8.80 32.82
C HIS A 558 -3.23 -10.26 33.07
N ASP A 559 -3.43 -10.62 34.33
CA ASP A 559 -3.79 -11.99 34.73
C ASP A 559 -5.29 -12.26 34.60
N ASP A 560 -6.11 -11.20 34.62
CA ASP A 560 -7.56 -11.26 34.41
C ASP A 560 -8.02 -10.14 33.44
N PRO A 561 -7.72 -10.29 32.14
CA PRO A 561 -7.99 -9.27 31.13
C PRO A 561 -9.48 -9.19 30.84
N PHE A 562 -9.94 -8.05 30.34
CA PHE A 562 -11.29 -7.90 29.84
C PHE A 562 -11.55 -8.87 28.67
N LYS A 563 -12.61 -9.66 28.78
CA LYS A 563 -13.05 -10.61 27.75
C LYS A 563 -14.40 -10.15 27.22
N VAL A 564 -14.45 -9.83 25.94
CA VAL A 564 -15.70 -9.48 25.26
C VAL A 564 -16.50 -10.75 24.98
N SER A 565 -17.82 -10.72 25.21
CA SER A 565 -18.71 -11.83 24.88
C SER A 565 -18.63 -12.20 23.39
N SER A 566 -18.66 -13.49 23.07
CA SER A 566 -18.63 -13.99 21.68
C SER A 566 -19.83 -13.55 20.83
N SER A 567 -20.89 -13.04 21.47
CA SER A 567 -22.06 -12.46 20.81
C SER A 567 -21.85 -11.03 20.31
N LEU A 568 -20.72 -10.39 20.65
CA LEU A 568 -20.40 -9.01 20.26
C LEU A 568 -19.20 -8.97 19.31
N PHE A 569 -19.18 -7.95 18.45
CA PHE A 569 -18.03 -7.67 17.60
C PHE A 569 -16.90 -7.03 18.42
N TYR A 570 -15.77 -7.72 18.52
CA TYR A 570 -14.67 -7.36 19.41
C TYR A 570 -14.24 -5.89 19.31
N HIS A 571 -13.94 -5.39 18.11
CA HIS A 571 -13.42 -4.03 17.95
C HIS A 571 -14.41 -2.95 18.36
N GLU A 572 -15.70 -3.17 18.13
CA GLU A 572 -16.76 -2.23 18.51
C GLU A 572 -16.99 -2.26 20.02
N ALA A 573 -17.07 -3.46 20.60
CA ALA A 573 -17.19 -3.64 22.04
C ALA A 573 -15.95 -3.12 22.80
N PHE A 574 -14.75 -3.34 22.27
CA PHE A 574 -13.49 -2.84 22.81
C PHE A 574 -13.52 -1.31 22.91
N ARG A 575 -13.81 -0.60 21.80
CA ARG A 575 -13.83 0.88 21.80
C ARG A 575 -14.88 1.42 22.77
N ARG A 576 -16.08 0.84 22.77
CA ARG A 576 -17.17 1.22 23.68
C ARG A 576 -16.81 0.99 25.14
N LEU A 577 -16.18 -0.14 25.44
CA LEU A 577 -15.76 -0.44 26.80
C LEU A 577 -14.64 0.52 27.23
N CYS A 578 -13.69 0.84 26.36
CA CYS A 578 -12.70 1.89 26.60
C CYS A 578 -13.35 3.24 26.92
N GLU A 579 -14.29 3.70 26.09
CA GLU A 579 -15.04 4.95 26.31
C GLU A 579 -15.80 4.91 27.64
N GLN A 580 -16.53 3.82 27.92
CA GLN A 580 -17.30 3.64 29.16
C GLN A 580 -16.41 3.64 30.42
N LEU A 581 -15.20 3.10 30.32
CA LEU A 581 -14.23 3.05 31.41
C LEU A 581 -13.37 4.32 31.52
N GLY A 582 -13.61 5.33 30.67
CA GLY A 582 -12.86 6.59 30.70
C GLY A 582 -11.48 6.52 30.06
N PHE A 583 -11.22 5.50 29.24
CA PHE A 583 -10.04 5.38 28.39
C PHE A 583 -10.33 6.02 27.02
N GLY A 584 -10.62 7.32 26.97
CA GLY A 584 -10.96 8.01 25.70
C GLY A 584 -9.74 8.23 24.80
N GLU A 585 -8.65 8.81 25.35
CA GLU A 585 -7.40 9.06 24.64
C GLU A 585 -6.31 8.08 25.08
N TYR A 586 -6.34 6.85 24.57
CA TYR A 586 -5.46 5.78 25.01
C TYR A 586 -4.33 5.46 24.03
N GLN A 587 -3.23 4.96 24.56
CA GLN A 587 -2.19 4.28 23.80
C GLN A 587 -2.45 2.78 23.84
N ARG A 588 -2.78 2.21 22.68
CA ARG A 588 -2.96 0.77 22.49
C ARG A 588 -1.61 0.10 22.16
N THR A 589 -1.38 -1.10 22.66
CA THR A 589 -0.23 -1.94 22.28
C THR A 589 -0.66 -3.39 22.26
N LEU A 590 -0.36 -4.10 21.18
CA LEU A 590 -0.63 -5.52 21.06
C LEU A 590 0.51 -6.32 21.69
N VAL A 591 0.18 -7.20 22.64
CA VAL A 591 1.15 -7.97 23.43
C VAL A 591 0.84 -9.46 23.31
N GLY A 592 1.86 -10.28 23.05
CA GLY A 592 1.73 -11.74 23.07
C GLY A 592 1.84 -12.30 24.49
N GLY A 593 0.95 -13.24 24.82
CA GLY A 593 0.97 -14.04 26.04
C GLY A 593 1.69 -15.38 25.87
N GLY A 594 1.99 -16.04 27.00
CA GLY A 594 2.73 -17.32 27.05
C GLY A 594 2.05 -18.55 26.43
N SER A 595 0.91 -18.38 25.77
CA SER A 595 0.10 -19.46 25.14
C SER A 595 -0.35 -19.14 23.71
N GLY A 596 0.29 -18.15 23.05
CA GLY A 596 -0.17 -17.66 21.74
C GLY A 596 -1.42 -16.78 21.81
N THR A 597 -1.96 -16.55 23.02
CA THR A 597 -3.02 -15.56 23.26
C THR A 597 -2.48 -14.16 23.00
N LEU A 598 -3.25 -13.33 22.31
CA LEU A 598 -2.94 -11.92 22.09
C LEU A 598 -3.75 -11.05 23.03
N PHE A 599 -3.13 -9.98 23.53
CA PHE A 599 -3.76 -9.00 24.40
C PHE A 599 -3.61 -7.59 23.84
N ASP A 600 -4.70 -6.83 23.88
CA ASP A 600 -4.64 -5.39 23.73
C ASP A 600 -4.35 -4.75 25.10
N ARG A 601 -3.14 -4.21 25.25
CA ARG A 601 -2.76 -3.39 26.39
C ARG A 601 -3.09 -1.93 26.10
N VAL A 602 -3.98 -1.35 26.88
CA VAL A 602 -4.45 0.02 26.79
C VAL A 602 -3.83 0.82 27.92
N GLN A 603 -2.97 1.78 27.59
CA GLN A 603 -2.32 2.66 28.53
C GLN A 603 -2.94 4.07 28.46
N HIS A 604 -3.35 4.59 29.60
CA HIS A 604 -4.00 5.90 29.75
C HIS A 604 -3.48 6.60 31.00
N ALA A 605 -3.74 7.91 31.12
CA ALA A 605 -3.38 8.68 32.31
C ALA A 605 -3.98 8.09 33.61
N ALA A 606 -5.15 7.44 33.51
CA ALA A 606 -5.84 6.81 34.63
C ALA A 606 -5.33 5.40 34.99
N GLY A 607 -4.49 4.77 34.17
CA GLY A 607 -3.99 3.42 34.43
C GLY A 607 -3.73 2.59 33.16
N VAL A 608 -3.56 1.28 33.37
CA VAL A 608 -3.36 0.30 32.30
C VAL A 608 -4.48 -0.73 32.36
N ALA A 609 -5.11 -1.02 31.23
CA ALA A 609 -6.08 -2.08 31.06
C ALA A 609 -5.61 -3.10 30.03
N TRP A 610 -6.03 -4.34 30.19
CA TRP A 610 -5.72 -5.45 29.29
C TRP A 610 -7.01 -6.06 28.76
N PHE A 611 -7.06 -6.36 27.47
CA PHE A 611 -8.19 -6.99 26.81
C PHE A 611 -7.70 -8.25 26.09
N ALA A 612 -8.40 -9.35 26.27
CA ALA A 612 -8.13 -10.58 25.53
C ALA A 612 -8.64 -10.43 24.10
N VAL A 613 -7.73 -10.53 23.12
CA VAL A 613 -8.08 -10.55 21.72
C VAL A 613 -8.62 -11.95 21.41
N PRO A 614 -9.85 -12.09 20.87
CA PRO A 614 -10.38 -13.38 20.48
C PRO A 614 -9.44 -14.01 19.46
N ALA A 615 -9.14 -15.31 19.62
CA ALA A 615 -8.62 -16.07 18.49
C ALA A 615 -9.65 -15.94 17.37
N VAL A 616 -9.23 -15.50 16.18
CA VAL A 616 -10.10 -15.49 15.00
C VAL A 616 -10.43 -16.94 14.70
N SER A 617 -11.51 -17.47 15.29
CA SER A 617 -12.07 -18.74 14.85
C SER A 617 -12.68 -18.44 13.49
N HIS A 618 -11.91 -18.65 12.44
CA HIS A 618 -12.48 -18.83 11.13
C HIS A 618 -13.49 -19.98 11.29
N ARG A 619 -14.78 -19.64 11.32
CA ARG A 619 -15.79 -20.57 10.79
C ARG A 619 -15.51 -20.63 9.29
N THR A 620 -14.50 -21.40 8.90
CA THR A 620 -14.36 -21.82 7.51
C THR A 620 -15.63 -22.60 7.22
N GLY A 621 -16.44 -22.12 6.29
CA GLY A 621 -17.66 -22.80 5.82
C GLY A 621 -17.35 -24.10 5.08
N THR A 622 -16.62 -25.02 5.71
CA THR A 622 -16.35 -26.38 5.25
C THR A 622 -17.40 -27.37 5.72
N ASP A 623 -18.35 -26.95 6.56
CA ASP A 623 -19.55 -27.74 6.83
C ASP A 623 -20.47 -27.63 5.61
N GLY A 624 -20.19 -28.44 4.60
CA GLY A 624 -21.12 -28.73 3.52
C GLY A 624 -22.46 -29.22 4.09
N PRO A 625 -23.56 -29.11 3.34
CA PRO A 625 -24.87 -29.55 3.82
C PRO A 625 -24.80 -31.03 4.20
N ALA A 626 -24.99 -31.31 5.49
CA ALA A 626 -25.16 -32.66 5.98
C ALA A 626 -26.38 -33.29 5.30
N GLY A 627 -26.16 -34.43 4.63
CA GLY A 627 -27.21 -35.39 4.32
C GLY A 627 -27.87 -35.25 2.94
N VAL A 628 -27.18 -35.67 1.89
CA VAL A 628 -27.86 -36.44 0.83
C VAL A 628 -27.61 -37.90 1.15
N ALA A 629 -28.63 -38.55 1.73
CA ALA A 629 -28.62 -39.99 1.99
C ALA A 629 -28.49 -40.73 0.66
N THR A 630 -27.33 -41.31 0.40
CA THR A 630 -27.18 -42.36 -0.60
C THR A 630 -27.77 -43.64 0.00
N HIS A 631 -28.96 -44.01 -0.48
CA HIS A 631 -29.49 -45.36 -0.32
C HIS A 631 -28.54 -46.33 -1.05
N GLU A 632 -27.66 -46.99 -0.29
CA GLU A 632 -27.02 -48.23 -0.72
C GLU A 632 -27.92 -49.39 -0.29
N GLU A 633 -28.68 -49.94 -1.24
CA GLU A 633 -29.26 -51.28 -1.12
C GLU A 633 -28.13 -52.30 -1.24
N GLY A 634 -27.71 -52.85 -0.10
CA GLY A 634 -26.99 -54.12 -0.06
C GLY A 634 -28.00 -55.28 -0.06
N PRO A 635 -27.77 -56.36 -0.81
CA PRO A 635 -28.65 -57.52 -0.81
C PRO A 635 -28.30 -58.45 0.35
N ASP A 636 -29.32 -59.10 0.92
CA ASP A 636 -29.20 -60.23 1.84
C ASP A 636 -30.45 -61.11 1.67
N PRO A 637 -30.41 -62.45 1.62
CA PRO A 637 -29.35 -63.39 1.22
C PRO A 637 -29.55 -64.02 -0.17
#